data_AF-A0AAN6LZD5-F1
#
_entry.id   AF-A0AAN6LZD5-F1
#
_cell.length_a   1.000
_cell.length_b   1.000
_cell.length_c   1.000
_cell.angle_alpha   90.00
_cell.angle_beta   90.00
_cell.angle_gamma   90.00
#
_symmetry.space_group_name_H-M   'P 1'
#
loop_
_entity.id
_entity.type
_entity.pdbx_description
1 polymer ?
#
loop_
_entity_poly.entity_id
_entity_poly.type
_entity_poly.pdbx_seq_one_letter_code
_entity_poly.pdbx_strand_id
1 'polypeptide(L)'
;MPSRPTFSMLAPLVVSLAVGLVNAQAPVPSVPASIASAVAPAATEVSAESTDAGVKLFDAETSQLTDAVVAEIINTPEISEYAHLFAFENTTTPASERAKRQRRLLKCKSTPGDLLYPSKLVWGIFDLLLGGALDTVVPLASVCYKDSAFNNYNADKCAAVTAGWRTGELHYNDPGSMMFPLYTGPSCLLPDDAASSGLCTQGGYASYSVRVTNVAQIQLAVNFARASNLRLVVRNTGHDYNGRSTGKDALNLWTHNLKGIQYIKNYKSSTYNGPVFKVGAGVQGFELYEAAEKYGVSAVAGICPSVGVFGGYSANGGHSPLMQLFGVGSDQVLALEVVTANGLFLTATPTVNSDLYWALLGGGGGTFGIVTSAVVKVHEKVPVTVGFWSFNSFVTGPEPFWEALRFFWDSIPEYNRAKVYSYGSIINTGFGYLYQMIPFFATQKTVEEYNALLKPFFDKLTELGIPYESNVTHYDSFLPAYKASWESQDFFIGSTGGTPGVRLVPTDNWATEKIRNETWAAIRGAIDFAPVITIYNQRPKSPAKIINSVNPAFRKEEAMVLMINTVKDPSTVAGLTAAGDEFTNKIMGPLRKVSPNGGEYGNEADPWNPNWKQDFWGENYAKLLTLKKKWDPTGLFYVHHGVGSDEWVERVRVITLFASLNFSKIMIGRIDDAGRTTAAQWMRVLFHDFITADVHAGTGGVDASIGFETARAENKGSAFNDSFTFWGGYVNDFVSMADLVALGTVMSNNLCGGNLMPYRPGRIDATGPGITSGVPAPETNLEETLEFFERAGFDKVDSIGLTACGHTLGSVHHGGFPEVVDNSTVSPNNTNGGANFDSTRGVFDPLVVQEYLSWTGQKGGPLVTSYNESSRSDLRLYESDGNATMEALRSQGEKFADTCIGLLGRAIDTVPSHVVLKDKIEALVVKPINVTFGFDPDDRLLLTGSIRILNAAGTQDAPSITMSIAGHDIELVAEQEIGKSVYGRNGIEYGATSYYPFLIPGAISRNATSFSVQGRTFLLQSKAFIIPDLTTLNKKYLDISIAIPSRQSCTNVQTVVSVPVTQPGSLAPKIVTQSVTLNQIREEIDGYNICLGSTILQQLPRGLVVIRIFEGQHLMDVLLVGGEAAGW
;
A
#
# COMPACT_ATOMS: atom_id res chain seq x y z
N MET A 1 -51.12 55.68 -19.29
CA MET A 1 -51.08 55.58 -17.82
C MET A 1 -50.78 54.14 -17.47
N PRO A 2 -49.84 53.85 -16.55
CA PRO A 2 -48.39 54.14 -16.57
C PRO A 2 -47.60 52.80 -16.76
N SER A 3 -46.29 52.68 -16.97
CA SER A 3 -45.09 53.50 -16.70
C SER A 3 -43.89 53.03 -17.56
N ARG A 4 -42.89 53.92 -17.67
CA ARG A 4 -41.63 53.93 -18.46
C ARG A 4 -40.67 52.72 -18.29
N PRO A 5 -39.74 52.50 -19.25
CA PRO A 5 -38.50 51.72 -19.02
C PRO A 5 -37.19 52.56 -19.07
N THR A 6 -36.13 52.01 -18.43
CA THR A 6 -34.67 52.33 -18.51
C THR A 6 -34.18 53.60 -17.79
N PHE A 7 -33.09 53.68 -17.01
CA PHE A 7 -31.76 53.02 -16.96
C PHE A 7 -31.17 53.03 -15.50
N SER A 8 -30.38 52.00 -15.14
CA SER A 8 -29.20 51.95 -14.21
C SER A 8 -29.27 52.32 -12.72
N MET A 9 -28.97 51.34 -11.82
CA MET A 9 -27.68 51.21 -11.10
C MET A 9 -27.71 50.11 -10.01
N LEU A 10 -26.56 49.39 -9.89
CA LEU A 10 -26.08 48.48 -8.80
C LEU A 10 -26.72 47.07 -8.73
N ALA A 11 -26.04 45.93 -8.60
CA ALA A 11 -24.62 45.48 -8.59
C ALA A 11 -24.65 43.91 -8.57
N PRO A 12 -23.53 43.18 -8.80
CA PRO A 12 -23.48 41.88 -9.47
C PRO A 12 -23.24 40.64 -8.56
N LEU A 13 -22.96 39.49 -9.20
CA LEU A 13 -22.60 38.13 -8.73
C LEU A 13 -23.75 37.12 -8.76
N VAL A 14 -23.67 36.17 -9.70
CA VAL A 14 -23.72 34.70 -9.56
C VAL A 14 -23.99 34.13 -10.96
N VAL A 15 -22.97 34.07 -11.82
CA VAL A 15 -22.93 33.16 -12.99
C VAL A 15 -21.45 32.80 -13.21
N SER A 16 -20.96 31.80 -12.48
CA SER A 16 -19.75 30.99 -12.77
C SER A 16 -19.52 29.99 -11.63
N LEU A 17 -20.40 29.00 -11.49
CA LEU A 17 -20.24 27.89 -10.53
C LEU A 17 -21.02 26.69 -11.06
N ALA A 18 -20.65 26.19 -12.24
CA ALA A 18 -21.20 24.95 -12.81
C ALA A 18 -20.29 24.40 -13.92
N VAL A 19 -19.05 24.00 -13.59
CA VAL A 19 -18.29 23.00 -14.35
C VAL A 19 -17.28 22.31 -13.42
N GLY A 20 -17.43 20.99 -13.27
CA GLY A 20 -16.26 20.11 -13.15
C GLY A 20 -16.18 19.26 -11.88
N LEU A 21 -16.78 18.07 -11.91
CA LEU A 21 -16.26 16.90 -11.18
C LEU A 21 -16.44 15.62 -12.01
N VAL A 22 -15.92 15.72 -13.23
CA VAL A 22 -15.17 14.68 -13.92
C VAL A 22 -13.95 15.40 -14.43
N ASN A 23 -12.76 14.93 -14.09
CA ASN A 23 -11.64 15.05 -15.00
C ASN A 23 -10.75 13.85 -14.68
N ALA A 24 -10.62 12.95 -15.67
CA ALA A 24 -9.30 12.44 -16.01
C ALA A 24 -8.33 13.61 -15.81
N GLN A 25 -7.37 13.47 -14.89
CA GLN A 25 -6.47 14.53 -14.44
C GLN A 25 -6.17 15.51 -15.59
N ALA A 26 -6.86 16.65 -15.55
CA ALA A 26 -6.70 17.67 -16.56
C ALA A 26 -5.30 18.29 -16.44
N PRO A 27 -4.81 18.98 -17.48
CA PRO A 27 -3.66 19.88 -17.33
C PRO A 27 -3.85 20.81 -16.13
N VAL A 28 -2.73 21.36 -15.62
CA VAL A 28 -2.66 22.26 -14.46
C VAL A 28 -3.90 23.19 -14.40
N PRO A 29 -4.57 23.32 -13.24
CA PRO A 29 -5.86 23.98 -13.18
C PRO A 29 -5.84 25.40 -13.76
N SER A 30 -6.81 25.70 -14.62
CA SER A 30 -6.95 27.03 -15.23
C SER A 30 -7.21 28.10 -14.17
N VAL A 31 -6.37 29.13 -14.14
CA VAL A 31 -6.47 30.27 -13.23
C VAL A 31 -7.27 31.41 -13.92
N PRO A 32 -8.11 32.19 -13.19
CA PRO A 32 -8.74 33.38 -13.75
C PRO A 32 -7.75 34.32 -14.45
N ALA A 33 -8.14 34.88 -15.60
CA ALA A 33 -7.26 35.70 -16.42
C ALA A 33 -6.65 36.90 -15.67
N SER A 34 -7.38 37.48 -14.71
CA SER A 34 -6.90 38.57 -13.86
C SER A 34 -5.68 38.16 -13.01
N ILE A 35 -5.73 36.97 -12.40
CA ILE A 35 -4.62 36.41 -11.62
C ILE A 35 -3.49 36.00 -12.57
N ALA A 36 -3.80 35.35 -13.69
CA ALA A 36 -2.79 34.92 -14.67
C ALA A 36 -1.96 36.09 -15.23
N SER A 37 -2.55 37.28 -15.37
CA SER A 37 -1.83 38.49 -15.79
C SER A 37 -1.07 39.21 -14.67
N ALA A 38 -1.42 38.96 -13.41
CA ALA A 38 -0.88 39.67 -12.25
C ALA A 38 0.27 38.92 -11.55
N VAL A 39 0.40 37.61 -11.78
CA VAL A 39 1.37 36.75 -11.10
C VAL A 39 2.53 36.41 -12.03
N ALA A 40 3.74 36.79 -11.61
CA ALA A 40 4.99 36.38 -12.25
C ALA A 40 5.66 35.23 -11.46
N PRO A 41 6.62 34.51 -12.05
CA PRO A 41 7.43 33.55 -11.32
C PRO A 41 8.10 34.20 -10.11
N ALA A 42 7.97 33.57 -8.94
CA ALA A 42 8.47 34.10 -7.67
C ALA A 42 9.94 33.74 -7.46
N ALA A 43 10.81 34.41 -8.20
CA ALA A 43 12.25 34.28 -8.09
C ALA A 43 12.95 35.62 -8.35
N THR A 44 14.13 35.78 -7.78
CA THR A 44 15.05 36.88 -8.11
C THR A 44 16.48 36.36 -8.20
N GLU A 45 17.30 37.03 -9.00
CA GLU A 45 18.70 36.67 -9.17
C GLU A 45 19.55 37.25 -8.03
N VAL A 46 20.29 36.38 -7.34
CA VAL A 46 21.27 36.77 -6.32
C VAL A 46 22.70 36.64 -6.84
N SER A 47 23.66 37.23 -6.13
CA SER A 47 25.07 37.13 -6.52
C SER A 47 25.57 35.68 -6.50
N ALA A 48 26.29 35.28 -7.54
CA ALA A 48 26.94 33.98 -7.60
C ALA A 48 28.23 33.89 -6.76
N GLU A 49 28.73 35.01 -6.21
CA GLU A 49 30.04 35.09 -5.58
C GLU A 49 30.04 34.71 -4.09
N SER A 50 31.12 34.06 -3.65
CA SER A 50 31.49 33.86 -2.24
C SER A 50 30.43 33.16 -1.36
N THR A 51 30.11 31.90 -1.67
CA THR A 51 29.44 31.02 -0.69
C THR A 51 30.46 30.40 0.26
N ASP A 52 29.98 29.93 1.41
CA ASP A 52 30.80 29.17 2.36
C ASP A 52 31.32 27.85 1.78
N ALA A 53 30.85 27.44 0.60
CA ALA A 53 31.35 26.27 -0.12
C ALA A 53 32.71 26.55 -0.77
N GLY A 54 33.13 27.81 -0.90
CA GLY A 54 34.40 28.22 -1.50
C GLY A 54 34.41 28.18 -3.03
N VAL A 55 33.23 28.13 -3.66
CA VAL A 55 33.01 28.11 -5.11
C VAL A 55 31.78 28.93 -5.47
N LYS A 56 31.65 29.35 -6.72
CA LYS A 56 30.48 30.11 -7.17
C LYS A 56 29.22 29.25 -7.21
N LEU A 57 28.06 29.87 -7.00
CA LEU A 57 26.77 29.27 -7.29
C LEU A 57 26.64 28.92 -8.78
N PHE A 58 25.90 27.84 -9.09
CA PHE A 58 25.40 27.61 -10.45
C PHE A 58 24.29 28.60 -10.77
N ASP A 59 24.01 28.84 -12.05
CA ASP A 59 22.91 29.72 -12.48
C ASP A 59 21.55 29.26 -11.93
N ALA A 60 21.32 27.94 -11.83
CA ALA A 60 20.13 27.38 -11.17
C ALA A 60 20.03 27.74 -9.68
N GLU A 61 21.16 28.04 -9.02
CA GLU A 61 21.22 28.40 -7.61
C GLU A 61 21.19 29.91 -7.37
N THR A 62 21.43 30.75 -8.38
CA THR A 62 21.30 32.21 -8.26
C THR A 62 19.85 32.66 -8.29
N SER A 63 18.96 31.90 -8.93
CA SER A 63 17.52 32.18 -8.93
C SER A 63 16.87 31.66 -7.64
N GLN A 64 16.55 32.57 -6.72
CA GLN A 64 16.09 32.26 -5.36
C GLN A 64 14.81 32.99 -4.98
N LEU A 65 14.04 32.37 -4.08
CA LEU A 65 13.01 33.03 -3.30
C LEU A 65 13.70 33.81 -2.17
N THR A 66 13.38 35.11 -2.04
CA THR A 66 13.93 35.98 -0.98
C THR A 66 12.79 36.65 -0.20
N ASP A 67 13.08 37.26 0.94
CA ASP A 67 12.08 38.00 1.72
C ASP A 67 11.41 39.13 0.90
N ALA A 68 12.15 39.74 -0.03
CA ALA A 68 11.60 40.76 -0.93
C ALA A 68 10.56 40.17 -1.91
N VAL A 69 10.87 39.01 -2.51
CA VAL A 69 9.94 38.30 -3.40
C VAL A 69 8.71 37.81 -2.62
N VAL A 70 8.88 37.31 -1.39
CA VAL A 70 7.75 36.95 -0.52
C VAL A 70 6.89 38.18 -0.20
N ALA A 71 7.52 39.33 0.07
CA ALA A 71 6.79 40.58 0.29
C ALA A 71 6.02 41.04 -0.95
N GLU A 72 6.55 40.83 -2.16
CA GLU A 72 5.82 41.07 -3.41
C GLU A 72 4.56 40.20 -3.50
N ILE A 73 4.64 38.89 -3.23
CA ILE A 73 3.47 37.99 -3.21
C ILE A 73 2.42 38.49 -2.20
N ILE A 74 2.85 38.92 -1.01
CA ILE A 74 1.96 39.45 0.04
C ILE A 74 1.25 40.73 -0.44
N ASN A 75 1.94 41.56 -1.22
CA ASN A 75 1.44 42.85 -1.68
C ASN A 75 0.66 42.77 -3.00
N THR A 76 0.67 41.64 -3.71
CA THR A 76 -0.15 41.41 -4.92
C THR A 76 -1.61 41.18 -4.52
N PRO A 77 -2.53 42.15 -4.76
CA PRO A 77 -3.89 42.09 -4.24
C PRO A 77 -4.64 40.81 -4.61
N GLU A 78 -4.45 40.33 -5.85
CA GLU A 78 -5.11 39.17 -6.44
C GLU A 78 -4.79 37.84 -5.74
N ILE A 79 -3.63 37.74 -5.06
CA ILE A 79 -3.18 36.50 -4.41
C ILE A 79 -2.72 36.69 -2.95
N SER A 80 -2.85 37.90 -2.42
CA SER A 80 -2.39 38.28 -1.07
C SER A 80 -2.93 37.35 0.04
N GLU A 81 -4.16 36.87 -0.08
CA GLU A 81 -4.77 35.92 0.87
C GLU A 81 -4.05 34.56 0.91
N TYR A 82 -3.43 34.13 -0.19
CA TYR A 82 -2.70 32.86 -0.32
C TYR A 82 -1.20 32.99 -0.02
N ALA A 83 -0.68 34.20 0.16
CA ALA A 83 0.75 34.45 0.32
C ALA A 83 1.40 33.66 1.48
N HIS A 84 0.64 33.39 2.53
CA HIS A 84 1.07 32.60 3.69
C HIS A 84 1.47 31.15 3.34
N LEU A 85 1.01 30.62 2.20
CA LEU A 85 1.36 29.29 1.71
C LEU A 85 2.79 29.24 1.13
N PHE A 86 3.32 30.37 0.67
CA PHE A 86 4.61 30.43 -0.04
C PHE A 86 5.72 31.06 0.80
N ALA A 87 5.39 31.60 1.98
CA ALA A 87 6.30 32.28 2.88
C ALA A 87 7.22 31.31 3.65
N PHE A 88 8.38 31.81 4.10
CA PHE A 88 9.29 31.08 4.98
C PHE A 88 8.66 30.81 6.36
N GLU A 89 9.14 29.78 7.07
CA GLU A 89 8.52 29.38 8.35
C GLU A 89 8.63 30.47 9.43
N ASN A 90 9.67 31.30 9.37
CA ASN A 90 9.88 32.43 10.30
C ASN A 90 8.99 33.65 9.98
N THR A 91 8.28 33.68 8.84
CA THR A 91 7.38 34.76 8.50
C THR A 91 6.16 34.76 9.44
N THR A 92 5.90 35.88 10.12
CA THR A 92 4.80 36.03 11.08
C THR A 92 3.72 36.96 10.53
N THR A 93 2.61 36.37 10.10
CA THR A 93 1.36 37.05 9.73
C THR A 93 0.20 36.35 10.45
N PRO A 94 -0.98 36.98 10.61
CA PRO A 94 -2.14 36.31 11.19
C PRO A 94 -2.49 35.00 10.47
N ALA A 95 -2.35 34.96 9.14
CA ALA A 95 -2.58 33.77 8.32
C ALA A 95 -1.51 32.69 8.53
N SER A 96 -0.22 33.04 8.57
CA SER A 96 0.85 32.05 8.80
C SER A 96 0.80 31.45 10.21
N GLU A 97 0.43 32.24 11.23
CA GLU A 97 0.23 31.74 12.60
C GLU A 97 -1.03 30.87 12.73
N ARG A 98 -2.03 31.06 11.88
CA ARG A 98 -3.20 30.17 11.77
C ARG A 98 -2.81 28.84 11.13
N ALA A 99 -2.12 28.87 10.00
CA ALA A 99 -1.64 27.66 9.31
C ALA A 99 -0.73 26.80 10.20
N LYS A 100 0.19 27.42 10.95
CA LYS A 100 1.03 26.73 11.95
C LYS A 100 0.20 26.03 13.04
N ARG A 101 -0.87 26.67 13.52
CA ARG A 101 -1.78 26.07 14.51
C ARG A 101 -2.58 24.92 13.94
N GLN A 102 -3.18 25.08 12.75
CA GLN A 102 -3.92 24.02 12.06
C GLN A 102 -3.05 22.79 11.82
N ARG A 103 -1.81 22.97 11.33
CA ARG A 103 -0.84 21.88 11.14
C ARG A 103 -0.53 21.13 12.44
N ARG A 104 -0.41 21.84 13.58
CA ARG A 104 -0.17 21.20 14.89
C ARG A 104 -1.37 20.40 15.40
N LEU A 105 -2.58 20.77 14.99
CA LEU A 105 -3.82 20.07 15.37
C LEU A 105 -4.07 18.83 14.51
N LEU A 106 -3.60 18.83 13.26
CA LEU A 106 -3.74 17.69 12.35
C LEU A 106 -2.69 16.60 12.67
N LYS A 107 -3.17 15.36 12.81
CA LYS A 107 -2.32 14.18 13.05
C LYS A 107 -1.91 13.44 11.77
N CYS A 108 -2.43 13.84 10.61
CA CYS A 108 -2.20 13.22 9.30
C CYS A 108 -1.72 14.26 8.28
N LYS A 109 -0.98 13.81 7.25
CA LYS A 109 -0.72 14.63 6.05
C LYS A 109 -2.02 14.84 5.27
N SER A 110 -2.14 15.99 4.63
CA SER A 110 -3.31 16.37 3.85
C SER A 110 -3.33 15.61 2.51
N THR A 111 -4.48 15.05 2.17
CA THR A 111 -4.79 14.32 0.92
C THR A 111 -6.03 14.92 0.24
N PRO A 112 -6.33 14.64 -1.04
CA PRO A 112 -7.53 15.13 -1.70
C PRO A 112 -8.79 14.94 -0.87
N GLY A 113 -9.62 15.98 -0.79
CA GLY A 113 -10.82 16.01 0.06
C GLY A 113 -10.57 16.49 1.48
N ASP A 114 -9.31 16.50 1.95
CA ASP A 114 -8.96 17.12 3.23
C ASP A 114 -9.00 18.63 3.15
N LEU A 115 -9.18 19.17 4.34
CA LEU A 115 -9.34 20.55 4.63
C LEU A 115 -8.19 21.48 4.23
N LEU A 116 -6.95 21.06 4.50
CA LEU A 116 -5.76 21.81 4.11
C LEU A 116 -5.28 21.43 2.72
N TYR A 117 -5.98 20.53 2.03
CA TYR A 117 -5.57 20.13 0.70
C TYR A 117 -5.83 21.29 -0.27
N PRO A 118 -4.84 21.73 -1.05
CA PRO A 118 -5.00 22.91 -1.87
C PRO A 118 -6.11 22.73 -2.90
N SER A 119 -6.92 23.77 -3.07
CA SER A 119 -7.93 23.83 -4.12
C SER A 119 -7.27 23.91 -5.51
N LYS A 120 -8.04 23.64 -6.56
CA LYS A 120 -7.59 23.80 -7.96
C LYS A 120 -7.00 25.19 -8.22
N LEU A 121 -7.63 26.25 -7.72
CA LEU A 121 -7.12 27.62 -7.85
C LEU A 121 -5.74 27.78 -7.22
N VAL A 122 -5.57 27.25 -6.00
CA VAL A 122 -4.29 27.36 -5.25
C VAL A 122 -3.18 26.58 -5.96
N TRP A 123 -3.46 25.40 -6.50
CA TRP A 123 -2.52 24.65 -7.35
C TRP A 123 -2.12 25.45 -8.60
N GLY A 124 -3.06 26.15 -9.24
CA GLY A 124 -2.77 27.00 -10.40
C GLY A 124 -1.94 28.25 -10.04
N ILE A 125 -2.20 28.90 -8.90
CA ILE A 125 -1.37 30.01 -8.40
C ILE A 125 0.06 29.51 -8.11
N PHE A 126 0.18 28.35 -7.46
CA PHE A 126 1.47 27.74 -7.20
C PHE A 126 2.26 27.49 -8.50
N ASP A 127 1.61 26.98 -9.56
CA ASP A 127 2.28 26.77 -10.84
C ASP A 127 2.71 28.09 -11.52
N LEU A 128 1.90 29.14 -11.46
CA LEU A 128 2.30 30.47 -11.95
C LEU A 128 3.55 30.99 -11.22
N LEU A 129 3.60 30.87 -9.89
CA LEU A 129 4.76 31.26 -9.09
C LEU A 129 5.99 30.39 -9.38
N LEU A 130 5.79 29.11 -9.73
CA LEU A 130 6.87 28.21 -10.18
C LEU A 130 7.35 28.51 -11.61
N GLY A 131 6.60 29.30 -12.38
CA GLY A 131 6.85 29.56 -13.80
C GLY A 131 6.46 28.41 -14.72
N GLY A 132 5.37 27.70 -14.43
CA GLY A 132 4.88 26.59 -15.27
C GLY A 132 5.65 25.28 -15.07
N ALA A 133 6.22 25.08 -13.89
CA ALA A 133 7.06 23.92 -13.57
C ALA A 133 6.31 22.79 -12.86
N LEU A 134 5.00 22.90 -12.63
CA LEU A 134 4.19 21.87 -12.03
C LEU A 134 3.68 20.88 -13.08
N ASP A 135 4.13 19.64 -13.01
CA ASP A 135 3.64 18.54 -13.83
C ASP A 135 2.61 17.71 -13.06
N THR A 136 1.58 17.25 -13.76
CA THR A 136 0.72 16.18 -13.25
C THR A 136 1.42 14.83 -13.45
N VAL A 137 1.46 14.01 -12.41
CA VAL A 137 2.11 12.69 -12.48
C VAL A 137 1.12 11.66 -13.00
N VAL A 138 1.39 11.15 -14.21
CA VAL A 138 0.62 10.09 -14.84
C VAL A 138 1.52 8.85 -14.96
N PRO A 139 1.12 7.67 -14.45
CA PRO A 139 1.93 6.46 -14.55
C PRO A 139 2.29 6.13 -16.01
N LEU A 140 3.55 5.84 -16.29
CA LEU A 140 4.04 5.58 -17.66
C LEU A 140 3.25 4.48 -18.39
N ALA A 141 2.90 3.40 -17.69
CA ALA A 141 2.19 2.27 -18.28
C ALA A 141 0.72 2.58 -18.59
N SER A 142 0.16 3.71 -18.15
CA SER A 142 -1.27 4.05 -18.35
C SER A 142 -1.71 4.03 -19.81
N VAL A 143 -0.82 4.39 -20.73
CA VAL A 143 -1.07 4.36 -22.19
C VAL A 143 -1.29 2.94 -22.73
N CYS A 144 -0.90 1.90 -21.98
CA CYS A 144 -1.12 0.50 -22.32
C CYS A 144 -2.49 -0.04 -21.90
N TYR A 145 -3.27 0.73 -21.13
CA TYR A 145 -4.57 0.30 -20.60
C TYR A 145 -5.72 0.96 -21.36
N LYS A 146 -6.58 0.17 -21.99
CA LYS A 146 -7.75 0.67 -22.73
C LYS A 146 -8.70 1.46 -21.83
N ASP A 147 -8.93 0.93 -20.63
CA ASP A 147 -9.80 1.53 -19.61
C ASP A 147 -8.98 2.30 -18.56
N SER A 148 -7.90 2.98 -18.96
CA SER A 148 -7.09 3.81 -18.07
C SER A 148 -7.93 4.91 -17.40
N ALA A 149 -7.77 5.14 -16.09
CA ALA A 149 -8.40 6.26 -15.39
C ALA A 149 -7.95 7.64 -15.92
N PHE A 150 -6.86 7.66 -16.70
CA PHE A 150 -6.32 8.86 -17.34
C PHE A 150 -6.83 9.04 -18.77
N ASN A 151 -7.67 8.11 -19.28
CA ASN A 151 -8.27 8.14 -20.62
C ASN A 151 -7.25 8.42 -21.75
N ASN A 152 -6.10 7.74 -21.68
CA ASN A 152 -4.93 8.05 -22.50
C ASN A 152 -4.36 6.82 -23.23
N TYR A 153 -5.16 5.77 -23.40
CA TYR A 153 -4.75 4.59 -24.18
C TYR A 153 -4.20 4.99 -25.55
N ASN A 154 -3.01 4.46 -25.87
CA ASN A 154 -2.38 4.69 -27.15
C ASN A 154 -1.42 3.54 -27.46
N ALA A 155 -1.72 2.76 -28.50
CA ALA A 155 -0.96 1.56 -28.85
C ALA A 155 0.51 1.86 -29.20
N ASP A 156 0.78 2.94 -29.93
CA ASP A 156 2.14 3.29 -30.34
C ASP A 156 2.99 3.75 -29.14
N LYS A 157 2.39 4.57 -28.25
CA LYS A 157 3.05 4.96 -27.00
C LYS A 157 3.25 3.77 -26.07
N CYS A 158 2.30 2.84 -26.01
CA CYS A 158 2.46 1.61 -25.25
C CYS A 158 3.63 0.78 -25.79
N ALA A 159 3.74 0.59 -27.11
CA ALA A 159 4.86 -0.12 -27.71
C ALA A 159 6.22 0.52 -27.37
N ALA A 160 6.29 1.86 -27.38
CA ALA A 160 7.49 2.59 -27.00
C ALA A 160 7.84 2.42 -25.51
N VAL A 161 6.85 2.52 -24.62
CA VAL A 161 7.02 2.29 -23.16
C VAL A 161 7.47 0.85 -22.90
N THR A 162 6.85 -0.14 -23.53
CA THR A 162 7.23 -1.56 -23.43
C THR A 162 8.67 -1.79 -23.86
N ALA A 163 9.10 -1.22 -24.99
CA ALA A 163 10.46 -1.36 -25.49
C ALA A 163 11.50 -0.73 -24.55
N GLY A 164 11.16 0.38 -23.89
CA GLY A 164 12.03 1.10 -22.97
C GLY A 164 11.94 0.68 -21.50
N TRP A 165 11.02 -0.21 -21.12
CA TRP A 165 10.64 -0.48 -19.72
C TRP A 165 11.81 -0.95 -18.83
N ARG A 166 12.79 -1.63 -19.41
CA ARG A 166 13.98 -2.13 -18.68
C ARG A 166 15.11 -1.10 -18.63
N THR A 167 14.93 0.09 -19.21
CA THR A 167 15.98 1.11 -19.32
C THR A 167 15.81 2.19 -18.27
N GLY A 168 16.91 2.58 -17.62
CA GLY A 168 16.86 3.68 -16.65
C GLY A 168 16.33 4.99 -17.26
N GLU A 169 16.67 5.26 -18.52
CA GLU A 169 16.33 6.51 -19.23
C GLU A 169 14.84 6.80 -19.32
N LEU A 170 14.04 5.77 -19.62
CA LEU A 170 12.60 5.91 -19.64
C LEU A 170 12.07 6.37 -18.27
N HIS A 171 12.60 5.81 -17.18
CA HIS A 171 12.11 6.09 -15.83
C HIS A 171 12.63 7.42 -15.27
N TYR A 172 13.92 7.71 -15.38
CA TYR A 172 14.47 8.92 -14.76
C TYR A 172 14.08 10.21 -15.48
N ASN A 173 13.68 10.15 -16.77
CA ASN A 173 13.19 11.29 -17.55
C ASN A 173 11.69 11.55 -17.40
N ASP A 174 10.95 10.66 -16.73
CA ASP A 174 9.54 10.88 -16.38
C ASP A 174 9.43 11.58 -15.01
N PRO A 175 8.45 12.47 -14.76
CA PRO A 175 8.32 13.21 -13.51
C PRO A 175 7.88 12.39 -12.28
N GLY A 176 7.33 11.19 -12.42
CA GLY A 176 6.86 10.37 -11.29
C GLY A 176 7.23 8.89 -11.31
N SER A 177 7.85 8.40 -12.38
CA SER A 177 8.15 6.99 -12.57
C SER A 177 9.17 6.43 -11.57
N MET A 178 8.97 5.18 -11.19
CA MET A 178 9.85 4.42 -10.29
C MET A 178 10.50 3.26 -11.05
N MET A 179 11.80 3.07 -10.86
CA MET A 179 12.53 1.94 -11.45
C MET A 179 12.19 0.62 -10.76
N PHE A 180 11.79 0.66 -9.48
CA PHE A 180 11.37 -0.49 -8.69
C PHE A 180 9.96 -0.23 -8.13
N PRO A 181 8.89 -0.57 -8.89
CA PRO A 181 7.52 -0.09 -8.62
C PRO A 181 6.77 -0.86 -7.53
N LEU A 182 7.46 -1.56 -6.62
CA LEU A 182 6.82 -2.29 -5.52
C LEU A 182 5.91 -1.37 -4.67
N TYR A 183 6.43 -0.19 -4.31
CA TYR A 183 5.74 0.78 -3.46
C TYR A 183 4.74 1.67 -4.20
N THR A 184 4.71 1.65 -5.53
CA THR A 184 3.61 2.25 -6.29
C THR A 184 2.38 1.34 -6.34
N GLY A 185 2.58 0.05 -6.01
CA GLY A 185 1.54 -0.99 -6.04
C GLY A 185 1.24 -1.51 -7.45
N PRO A 186 0.35 -2.51 -7.58
CA PRO A 186 -0.04 -3.08 -8.86
C PRO A 186 -0.97 -2.17 -9.68
N SER A 187 -1.10 -0.90 -9.31
CA SER A 187 -2.14 0.00 -9.82
C SER A 187 -1.99 0.33 -11.30
N CYS A 188 -0.78 0.29 -11.84
CA CYS A 188 -0.49 0.59 -13.24
C CYS A 188 0.90 0.06 -13.63
N LEU A 189 1.07 -1.27 -13.59
CA LEU A 189 2.27 -1.95 -14.07
C LEU A 189 2.19 -2.16 -15.59
N LEU A 190 3.29 -2.55 -16.23
CA LEU A 190 3.21 -2.95 -17.63
C LEU A 190 2.40 -4.26 -17.74
N PRO A 191 1.31 -4.33 -18.52
CA PRO A 191 0.49 -5.54 -18.61
C PRO A 191 1.20 -6.62 -19.47
N ASP A 192 1.12 -7.89 -19.04
CA ASP A 192 1.65 -9.03 -19.81
C ASP A 192 0.83 -9.31 -21.09
N ASP A 193 -0.46 -8.96 -21.10
CA ASP A 193 -1.34 -9.02 -22.28
C ASP A 193 -2.28 -7.79 -22.33
N ALA A 194 -2.18 -7.01 -23.41
CA ALA A 194 -3.00 -5.83 -23.69
C ALA A 194 -4.51 -6.11 -23.85
N ALA A 195 -4.91 -7.38 -24.00
CA ALA A 195 -6.30 -7.80 -24.06
C ALA A 195 -6.92 -8.13 -22.67
N SER A 196 -6.10 -8.27 -21.63
CA SER A 196 -6.51 -8.74 -20.29
C SER A 196 -6.59 -7.65 -19.21
N SER A 197 -6.20 -6.42 -19.54
CA SER A 197 -5.78 -5.43 -18.55
C SER A 197 -6.95 -4.79 -17.79
N GLY A 198 -6.93 -4.87 -16.46
CA GLY A 198 -7.85 -4.15 -15.57
C GLY A 198 -7.71 -2.62 -15.62
N LEU A 199 -8.18 -1.91 -14.59
CA LEU A 199 -8.13 -0.44 -14.52
C LEU A 199 -6.73 0.04 -14.07
N CYS A 200 -6.07 0.89 -14.86
CA CYS A 200 -4.88 1.62 -14.40
C CYS A 200 -5.29 2.84 -13.57
N THR A 201 -4.75 2.96 -12.35
CA THR A 201 -5.02 4.07 -11.41
C THR A 201 -3.73 4.67 -10.83
N GLN A 202 -3.86 5.81 -10.13
CA GLN A 202 -2.74 6.53 -9.52
C GLN A 202 -1.92 5.68 -8.52
N GLY A 203 -2.55 4.78 -7.76
CA GLY A 203 -1.87 3.97 -6.74
C GLY A 203 -0.99 4.77 -5.78
N GLY A 204 0.24 4.30 -5.58
CA GLY A 204 1.26 4.93 -4.73
C GLY A 204 2.11 6.01 -5.41
N TYR A 205 1.79 6.41 -6.65
CA TYR A 205 2.44 7.53 -7.31
C TYR A 205 2.03 8.86 -6.67
N ALA A 206 2.95 9.84 -6.67
CA ALA A 206 2.63 11.23 -6.33
C ALA A 206 1.54 11.79 -7.26
N SER A 207 0.81 12.84 -6.84
CA SER A 207 -0.21 13.48 -7.68
C SER A 207 0.39 14.52 -8.61
N TYR A 208 1.32 15.32 -8.08
CA TYR A 208 2.00 16.38 -8.80
C TYR A 208 3.50 16.28 -8.60
N SER A 209 4.26 16.81 -9.55
CA SER A 209 5.71 16.88 -9.48
C SER A 209 6.18 18.25 -9.93
N VAL A 210 7.03 18.90 -9.15
CA VAL A 210 7.72 20.12 -9.57
C VAL A 210 8.96 19.73 -10.36
N ARG A 211 9.01 20.11 -11.63
CA ARG A 211 10.18 20.00 -12.50
C ARG A 211 11.20 21.06 -12.11
N VAL A 212 12.07 20.71 -11.17
CA VAL A 212 13.04 21.65 -10.60
C VAL A 212 14.11 21.99 -11.62
N THR A 213 14.28 23.28 -11.87
CA THR A 213 15.35 23.87 -12.70
C THR A 213 16.12 24.97 -11.98
N ASN A 214 15.60 25.46 -10.84
CA ASN A 214 16.26 26.43 -9.99
C ASN A 214 15.88 26.27 -8.50
N VAL A 215 16.57 27.01 -7.62
CA VAL A 215 16.39 26.95 -6.17
C VAL A 215 15.06 27.56 -5.71
N ALA A 216 14.60 28.65 -6.31
CA ALA A 216 13.32 29.28 -5.97
C ALA A 216 12.14 28.29 -6.05
N GLN A 217 12.12 27.43 -7.08
CA GLN A 217 11.10 26.38 -7.23
C GLN A 217 11.10 25.37 -6.07
N ILE A 218 12.28 25.00 -5.57
CA ILE A 218 12.40 24.12 -4.40
C ILE A 218 11.89 24.83 -3.15
N GLN A 219 12.28 26.09 -2.92
CA GLN A 219 11.86 26.86 -1.76
C GLN A 219 10.34 27.07 -1.73
N LEU A 220 9.74 27.41 -2.88
CA LEU A 220 8.28 27.54 -3.03
C LEU A 220 7.58 26.23 -2.69
N ALA A 221 8.03 25.10 -3.24
CA ALA A 221 7.41 23.80 -2.99
C ALA A 221 7.54 23.35 -1.53
N VAL A 222 8.69 23.58 -0.90
CA VAL A 222 8.91 23.30 0.53
C VAL A 222 7.97 24.13 1.39
N ASN A 223 7.86 25.43 1.13
CA ASN A 223 6.97 26.33 1.86
C ASN A 223 5.51 25.92 1.68
N PHE A 224 5.11 25.67 0.43
CA PHE A 224 3.77 25.25 0.06
C PHE A 224 3.36 23.94 0.74
N ALA A 225 4.18 22.90 0.63
CA ALA A 225 3.88 21.62 1.26
C ALA A 225 3.85 21.71 2.79
N ARG A 226 4.72 22.53 3.40
CA ARG A 226 4.73 22.76 4.85
C ARG A 226 3.49 23.51 5.33
N ALA A 227 3.04 24.51 4.59
CA ALA A 227 1.88 25.31 4.96
C ALA A 227 0.56 24.53 4.77
N SER A 228 0.45 23.78 3.67
CA SER A 228 -0.72 22.93 3.37
C SER A 228 -0.65 21.53 4.02
N ASN A 229 0.37 21.26 4.83
CA ASN A 229 0.61 19.96 5.47
C ASN A 229 0.57 18.76 4.48
N LEU A 230 1.03 18.98 3.25
CA LEU A 230 1.10 17.96 2.21
C LEU A 230 2.24 16.97 2.52
N ARG A 231 2.08 15.73 2.03
CA ARG A 231 3.21 14.81 1.91
C ARG A 231 4.16 15.35 0.84
N LEU A 232 5.37 15.72 1.24
CA LEU A 232 6.43 16.14 0.31
C LEU A 232 7.37 14.96 0.07
N VAL A 233 7.59 14.63 -1.19
CA VAL A 233 8.52 13.58 -1.63
C VAL A 233 9.61 14.21 -2.47
N VAL A 234 10.85 13.74 -2.31
CA VAL A 234 11.99 14.19 -3.11
C VAL A 234 12.41 13.04 -4.02
N ARG A 235 12.42 13.27 -5.33
CA ARG A 235 12.80 12.29 -6.33
C ARG A 235 13.93 12.84 -7.18
N ASN A 236 15.02 12.09 -7.21
CA ASN A 236 16.09 12.31 -8.19
C ASN A 236 15.79 11.46 -9.43
N THR A 237 16.12 10.18 -9.39
CA THR A 237 16.04 9.29 -10.55
C THR A 237 14.91 8.25 -10.48
N GLY A 238 14.31 8.03 -9.30
CA GLY A 238 13.34 6.95 -9.07
C GLY A 238 13.96 5.56 -8.81
N HIS A 239 15.26 5.50 -8.51
CA HIS A 239 16.02 4.25 -8.29
C HIS A 239 15.80 3.59 -6.91
N ASP A 240 15.09 4.23 -5.99
CA ASP A 240 14.98 3.76 -4.61
C ASP A 240 14.22 2.42 -4.49
N TYR A 241 14.86 1.41 -3.91
CA TYR A 241 14.25 0.08 -3.68
C TYR A 241 13.19 0.08 -2.58
N ASN A 242 13.21 1.07 -1.67
CA ASN A 242 12.39 1.16 -0.47
C ASN A 242 11.20 2.15 -0.61
N GLY A 243 10.91 2.61 -1.83
CA GLY A 243 9.78 3.50 -2.11
C GLY A 243 9.90 4.93 -1.57
N ARG A 244 11.08 5.34 -1.09
CA ARG A 244 11.31 6.63 -0.40
C ARG A 244 11.21 7.85 -1.32
N SER A 245 11.23 7.64 -2.64
CA SER A 245 11.06 8.69 -3.65
C SER A 245 9.68 8.67 -4.33
N THR A 246 8.68 8.04 -3.73
CA THR A 246 7.28 8.14 -4.14
C THR A 246 6.37 8.27 -2.91
N GLY A 247 5.09 8.51 -3.15
CA GLY A 247 4.09 8.56 -2.11
C GLY A 247 2.73 8.95 -2.65
N LYS A 248 1.70 8.21 -2.23
CA LYS A 248 0.31 8.53 -2.56
C LYS A 248 -0.02 9.96 -2.17
N ASP A 249 -0.70 10.66 -3.08
CA ASP A 249 -1.23 12.02 -2.92
C ASP A 249 -0.15 13.08 -2.58
N ALA A 250 1.13 12.75 -2.81
CA ALA A 250 2.24 13.62 -2.50
C ALA A 250 2.44 14.71 -3.56
N LEU A 251 3.09 15.80 -3.13
CA LEU A 251 3.84 16.68 -4.02
C LEU A 251 5.26 16.14 -4.15
N ASN A 252 5.66 15.79 -5.37
CA ASN A 252 7.02 15.36 -5.67
C ASN A 252 7.91 16.55 -6.07
N LEU A 253 9.18 16.54 -5.65
CA LEU A 253 10.21 17.46 -6.10
C LEU A 253 11.22 16.70 -6.95
N TRP A 254 11.20 16.94 -8.25
CA TRP A 254 12.02 16.22 -9.22
C TRP A 254 13.33 16.96 -9.50
N THR A 255 14.39 16.60 -8.77
CA THR A 255 15.70 17.30 -8.79
C THR A 255 16.62 16.88 -9.93
N HIS A 256 16.20 15.92 -10.78
CA HIS A 256 16.98 15.36 -11.89
C HIS A 256 17.56 16.41 -12.83
N ASN A 257 16.85 17.51 -13.08
CA ASN A 257 17.30 18.50 -14.07
C ASN A 257 18.44 19.42 -13.58
N LEU A 258 18.87 19.29 -12.32
CA LEU A 258 20.05 19.99 -11.78
C LEU A 258 21.34 19.28 -12.22
N LYS A 259 21.72 19.45 -13.49
CA LYS A 259 22.79 18.70 -14.19
C LYS A 259 24.17 19.36 -14.25
N GLY A 260 24.39 20.48 -13.55
CA GLY A 260 25.65 21.22 -13.61
C GLY A 260 26.86 20.41 -13.17
N ILE A 261 27.97 20.44 -13.94
CA ILE A 261 29.27 19.87 -13.55
C ILE A 261 30.37 20.87 -13.87
N GLN A 262 31.14 21.27 -12.87
CA GLN A 262 32.25 22.21 -13.03
C GLN A 262 33.53 21.66 -12.42
N TYR A 263 34.60 21.58 -13.22
CA TYR A 263 35.95 21.25 -12.76
C TYR A 263 36.65 22.46 -12.17
N ILE A 264 37.21 22.30 -10.97
CA ILE A 264 37.91 23.36 -10.26
C ILE A 264 39.25 22.80 -9.81
N LYS A 265 40.31 23.17 -10.53
CA LYS A 265 41.66 22.61 -10.35
C LYS A 265 42.29 22.95 -8.99
N ASN A 266 42.07 24.17 -8.50
CA ASN A 266 42.76 24.72 -7.33
C ASN A 266 41.76 25.11 -6.23
N TYR A 267 40.92 24.17 -5.80
CA TYR A 267 39.99 24.42 -4.72
C TYR A 267 40.71 24.42 -3.37
N LYS A 268 40.27 25.32 -2.48
CA LYS A 268 40.80 25.44 -1.13
C LYS A 268 39.66 25.67 -0.14
N SER A 269 39.66 24.88 0.92
CA SER A 269 38.82 25.07 2.11
C SER A 269 39.66 24.87 3.38
N SER A 270 39.03 25.00 4.55
CA SER A 270 39.65 24.71 5.84
C SER A 270 40.09 23.24 6.00
N THR A 271 39.51 22.33 5.21
CA THR A 271 39.70 20.87 5.36
C THR A 271 40.30 20.18 4.13
N TYR A 272 40.42 20.87 2.99
CA TYR A 272 40.92 20.27 1.75
C TYR A 272 41.59 21.30 0.82
N ASN A 273 42.63 20.85 0.12
CA ASN A 273 43.33 21.62 -0.92
C ASN A 273 43.66 20.66 -2.07
N GLY A 274 43.08 20.91 -3.24
CA GLY A 274 43.21 20.02 -4.39
C GLY A 274 42.11 20.25 -5.44
N PRO A 275 42.08 19.43 -6.49
CA PRO A 275 41.05 19.50 -7.51
C PRO A 275 39.71 18.95 -7.00
N VAL A 276 38.61 19.55 -7.45
CA VAL A 276 37.24 19.14 -7.12
C VAL A 276 36.33 19.24 -8.34
N PHE A 277 35.17 18.60 -8.26
CA PHE A 277 34.00 18.97 -9.04
C PHE A 277 32.99 19.69 -8.17
N LYS A 278 32.36 20.77 -8.68
CA LYS A 278 31.03 21.18 -8.23
C LYS A 278 30.01 20.43 -9.10
N VAL A 279 29.03 19.80 -8.48
CA VAL A 279 28.12 18.88 -9.15
C VAL A 279 26.68 19.10 -8.69
N GLY A 280 25.74 19.27 -9.62
CA GLY A 280 24.32 19.42 -9.33
C GLY A 280 23.68 18.13 -8.82
N ALA A 281 22.59 18.26 -8.07
CA ALA A 281 21.94 17.13 -7.41
C ALA A 281 21.42 16.05 -8.37
N GLY A 282 21.07 16.44 -9.59
CA GLY A 282 20.53 15.57 -10.63
C GLY A 282 21.56 14.74 -11.37
N VAL A 283 22.86 14.99 -11.17
CA VAL A 283 23.94 14.29 -11.89
C VAL A 283 23.99 12.82 -11.49
N GLN A 284 24.04 11.96 -12.50
CA GLN A 284 24.08 10.51 -12.40
C GLN A 284 25.52 9.98 -12.49
N GLY A 285 25.72 8.72 -12.10
CA GLY A 285 27.03 8.08 -12.05
C GLY A 285 27.79 8.15 -13.38
N PHE A 286 27.12 7.82 -14.49
CA PHE A 286 27.75 7.84 -15.82
C PHE A 286 28.23 9.25 -16.21
N GLU A 287 27.41 10.28 -15.97
CA GLU A 287 27.75 11.69 -16.27
C GLU A 287 28.99 12.13 -15.47
N LEU A 288 29.08 11.73 -14.20
CA LEU A 288 30.22 12.04 -13.34
C LEU A 288 31.50 11.31 -13.79
N TYR A 289 31.41 10.05 -14.20
CA TYR A 289 32.56 9.30 -14.70
C TYR A 289 33.06 9.81 -16.05
N GLU A 290 32.16 10.19 -16.96
CA GLU A 290 32.52 10.81 -18.24
C GLU A 290 33.19 12.17 -18.04
N ALA A 291 32.69 12.99 -17.11
CA ALA A 291 33.34 14.23 -16.72
C ALA A 291 34.74 13.97 -16.13
N ALA A 292 34.90 12.96 -15.27
CA ALA A 292 36.18 12.60 -14.69
C ALA A 292 37.22 12.21 -15.76
N GLU A 293 36.84 11.33 -16.71
CA GLU A 293 37.72 10.92 -17.81
C GLU A 293 38.14 12.11 -18.66
N LYS A 294 37.20 13.01 -18.99
CA LYS A 294 37.47 14.24 -19.78
C LYS A 294 38.56 15.11 -19.16
N TYR A 295 38.60 15.21 -17.83
CA TYR A 295 39.60 16.02 -17.12
C TYR A 295 40.82 15.23 -16.64
N GLY A 296 40.94 13.95 -17.01
CA GLY A 296 42.07 13.10 -16.63
C GLY A 296 42.13 12.83 -15.13
N VAL A 297 40.98 12.75 -14.47
CA VAL A 297 40.83 12.46 -13.03
C VAL A 297 39.92 11.26 -12.82
N SER A 298 39.79 10.79 -11.58
CA SER A 298 38.82 9.76 -11.18
C SER A 298 37.87 10.29 -10.12
N ALA A 299 36.62 9.86 -10.16
CA ALA A 299 35.56 10.25 -9.22
C ALA A 299 34.91 8.99 -8.63
N VAL A 300 34.32 9.11 -7.44
CA VAL A 300 33.67 8.00 -6.73
C VAL A 300 32.16 8.09 -6.94
N ALA A 301 31.57 7.07 -7.55
CA ALA A 301 30.12 6.87 -7.64
C ALA A 301 29.78 5.36 -7.60
N GLY A 302 28.50 5.02 -7.75
CA GLY A 302 28.02 3.64 -7.76
C GLY A 302 28.33 2.90 -9.07
N ILE A 303 28.01 1.59 -9.10
CA ILE A 303 28.18 0.76 -10.30
C ILE A 303 27.04 0.93 -11.31
N CYS A 304 25.81 1.16 -10.85
CA CYS A 304 24.66 1.34 -11.72
C CYS A 304 24.74 2.73 -12.39
N PRO A 305 24.80 2.81 -13.74
CA PRO A 305 25.03 4.07 -14.45
C PRO A 305 24.02 5.17 -14.09
N SER A 306 22.74 4.80 -13.97
CA SER A 306 21.61 5.71 -13.82
C SER A 306 21.38 6.23 -12.40
N VAL A 307 22.19 5.81 -11.41
CA VAL A 307 22.03 6.25 -10.01
C VAL A 307 22.42 7.73 -9.88
N GLY A 308 21.55 8.53 -9.26
CA GLY A 308 21.82 9.93 -8.93
C GLY A 308 22.82 10.06 -7.77
N VAL A 309 23.98 10.65 -8.02
CA VAL A 309 25.12 10.64 -7.08
C VAL A 309 24.82 11.41 -5.80
N PHE A 310 24.17 12.57 -5.91
CA PHE A 310 23.87 13.47 -4.78
C PHE A 310 22.41 13.42 -4.32
N GLY A 311 21.74 12.29 -4.60
CA GLY A 311 20.48 11.91 -3.97
C GLY A 311 20.67 10.91 -2.83
N GLY A 312 19.91 9.81 -2.85
CA GLY A 312 19.98 8.76 -1.83
C GLY A 312 21.34 8.05 -1.73
N TYR A 313 22.14 8.01 -2.81
CA TYR A 313 23.46 7.36 -2.84
C TYR A 313 24.43 7.96 -1.82
N SER A 314 24.84 9.21 -2.02
CA SER A 314 25.78 9.89 -1.10
C SER A 314 25.16 10.19 0.26
N ALA A 315 23.83 10.24 0.38
CA ALA A 315 23.17 10.48 1.65
C ALA A 315 23.14 9.26 2.59
N ASN A 316 23.45 8.06 2.10
CA ASN A 316 23.47 6.80 2.87
C ASN A 316 24.87 6.13 2.89
N GLY A 317 25.93 6.83 2.48
CA GLY A 317 27.28 6.28 2.35
C GLY A 317 27.72 6.24 0.89
N GLY A 318 27.14 5.32 0.11
CA GLY A 318 27.47 5.12 -1.29
C GLY A 318 28.75 4.29 -1.48
N HIS A 319 28.60 2.98 -1.68
CA HIS A 319 29.72 2.09 -1.99
C HIS A 319 30.18 2.27 -3.46
N SER A 320 31.42 1.91 -3.77
CA SER A 320 32.03 2.19 -5.08
C SER A 320 33.20 1.24 -5.38
N PRO A 321 33.48 0.90 -6.64
CA PRO A 321 34.70 0.17 -7.01
C PRO A 321 36.02 0.91 -6.75
N LEU A 322 35.96 2.17 -6.31
CA LEU A 322 37.12 2.97 -5.91
C LEU A 322 37.18 3.26 -4.40
N MET A 323 36.24 2.75 -3.60
CA MET A 323 36.14 3.13 -2.18
C MET A 323 37.33 2.65 -1.34
N GLN A 324 38.00 1.58 -1.75
CA GLN A 324 39.24 1.08 -1.15
C GLN A 324 40.44 2.02 -1.34
N LEU A 325 40.37 2.92 -2.32
CA LEU A 325 41.38 3.97 -2.53
C LEU A 325 41.00 5.29 -1.87
N PHE A 326 39.70 5.62 -1.82
CA PHE A 326 39.26 6.99 -1.53
C PHE A 326 38.17 7.13 -0.45
N GLY A 327 37.59 6.04 0.04
CA GLY A 327 36.45 6.03 0.98
C GLY A 327 35.11 5.99 0.25
N VAL A 328 34.00 5.98 1.00
CA VAL A 328 32.64 5.92 0.40
C VAL A 328 32.27 7.26 -0.27
N GLY A 329 31.16 7.30 -1.02
CA GLY A 329 30.65 8.50 -1.68
C GLY A 329 30.51 9.70 -0.74
N SER A 330 29.94 9.51 0.45
CA SER A 330 29.81 10.55 1.49
C SER A 330 31.15 11.11 1.97
N ASP A 331 32.25 10.34 1.86
CA ASP A 331 33.58 10.80 2.28
C ASP A 331 34.20 11.76 1.23
N GLN A 332 33.64 11.82 0.02
CA GLN A 332 34.13 12.68 -1.05
C GLN A 332 33.60 14.11 -0.97
N VAL A 333 32.50 14.32 -0.26
CA VAL A 333 31.82 15.61 -0.17
C VAL A 333 32.60 16.58 0.72
N LEU A 334 32.69 17.83 0.30
CA LEU A 334 33.37 18.93 1.00
C LEU A 334 32.40 20.04 1.40
N ALA A 335 31.37 20.25 0.58
CA ALA A 335 30.28 21.20 0.83
C ALA A 335 29.00 20.73 0.13
N LEU A 336 27.85 21.12 0.68
CA LEU A 336 26.52 20.89 0.11
C LEU A 336 25.75 22.21 0.10
N GLU A 337 25.06 22.50 -0.98
CA GLU A 337 24.07 23.58 -1.06
C GLU A 337 22.67 22.97 -0.92
N VAL A 338 21.87 23.44 0.03
CA VAL A 338 20.69 22.72 0.54
C VAL A 338 19.52 23.64 0.83
N VAL A 339 18.30 23.24 0.47
CA VAL A 339 17.07 23.86 0.97
C VAL A 339 16.54 23.11 2.19
N THR A 340 16.41 23.79 3.34
CA THR A 340 15.94 23.20 4.60
C THR A 340 14.42 23.23 4.74
N ALA A 341 13.86 22.52 5.73
CA ALA A 341 12.40 22.39 5.91
C ALA A 341 11.68 23.73 6.15
N ASN A 342 12.40 24.75 6.62
CA ASN A 342 11.89 26.12 6.78
C ASN A 342 11.93 26.98 5.50
N GLY A 343 12.40 26.41 4.37
CA GLY A 343 12.49 27.04 3.06
C GLY A 343 13.79 27.80 2.77
N LEU A 344 14.75 27.84 3.71
CA LEU A 344 16.01 28.57 3.51
C LEU A 344 16.98 27.79 2.62
N PHE A 345 17.68 28.50 1.74
CA PHE A 345 18.80 27.97 0.97
C PHE A 345 20.12 28.26 1.72
N LEU A 346 20.83 27.20 2.10
CA LEU A 346 21.99 27.25 3.00
C LEU A 346 23.14 26.40 2.46
N THR A 347 24.35 26.82 2.79
CA THR A 347 25.55 26.00 2.61
C THR A 347 25.84 25.18 3.87
N ALA A 348 26.13 23.89 3.72
CA ALA A 348 26.60 23.00 4.77
C ALA A 348 28.02 22.50 4.47
N THR A 349 28.95 22.74 5.39
CA THR A 349 30.36 22.31 5.34
C THR A 349 30.79 21.75 6.69
N PRO A 350 31.98 21.17 6.83
CA PRO A 350 32.48 20.72 8.14
C PRO A 350 32.60 21.83 9.20
N THR A 351 32.56 23.11 8.81
CA THR A 351 32.70 24.27 9.71
C THR A 351 31.51 25.24 9.67
N VAL A 352 30.59 25.10 8.72
CA VAL A 352 29.39 25.94 8.55
C VAL A 352 28.17 25.03 8.50
N ASN A 353 27.17 25.24 9.37
CA ASN A 353 26.05 24.31 9.53
C ASN A 353 26.52 22.84 9.66
N SER A 354 27.58 22.63 10.44
CA SER A 354 28.34 21.37 10.45
C SER A 354 27.55 20.16 10.94
N ASP A 355 26.53 20.39 11.75
CA ASP A 355 25.61 19.36 12.19
C ASP A 355 24.63 18.95 11.08
N LEU A 356 24.15 19.89 10.25
CA LEU A 356 23.40 19.58 9.03
C LEU A 356 24.26 18.82 8.02
N TYR A 357 25.50 19.28 7.79
CA TYR A 357 26.48 18.59 6.95
C TYR A 357 26.67 17.14 7.41
N TRP A 358 26.87 16.93 8.71
CA TRP A 358 27.04 15.61 9.29
C TRP A 358 25.81 14.71 9.07
N ALA A 359 24.60 15.26 9.24
CA ALA A 359 23.34 14.52 9.09
C ALA A 359 23.00 14.16 7.62
N LEU A 360 23.27 15.08 6.67
CA LEU A 360 23.00 14.85 5.24
C LEU A 360 23.89 13.77 4.62
N LEU A 361 25.06 13.52 5.21
CA LEU A 361 26.05 12.56 4.71
C LEU A 361 26.07 11.31 5.59
N GLY A 362 25.12 10.41 5.34
CA GLY A 362 24.98 9.13 6.03
C GLY A 362 23.72 8.98 6.88
N GLY A 363 22.89 10.02 7.01
CA GLY A 363 21.62 9.98 7.75
C GLY A 363 20.38 9.71 6.88
N GLY A 364 20.57 9.44 5.59
CA GLY A 364 19.49 9.10 4.66
C GLY A 364 18.96 10.27 3.83
N GLY A 365 18.79 10.02 2.52
CA GLY A 365 18.21 10.99 1.59
C GLY A 365 16.75 11.34 1.94
N GLY A 366 16.31 12.54 1.57
CA GLY A 366 14.92 12.97 1.78
C GLY A 366 14.51 13.17 3.24
N THR A 367 15.47 13.30 4.18
CA THR A 367 15.19 13.36 5.63
C THR A 367 15.52 14.71 6.27
N PHE A 368 16.62 15.37 5.90
CA PHE A 368 17.09 16.59 6.59
C PHE A 368 16.98 17.88 5.75
N GLY A 369 16.88 17.75 4.43
CA GLY A 369 16.86 18.86 3.49
C GLY A 369 16.98 18.37 2.05
N ILE A 370 16.88 19.30 1.11
CA ILE A 370 16.93 19.03 -0.33
C ILE A 370 18.26 19.55 -0.87
N VAL A 371 19.16 18.64 -1.21
CA VAL A 371 20.46 18.98 -1.83
C VAL A 371 20.22 19.49 -3.25
N THR A 372 20.92 20.56 -3.61
CA THR A 372 20.85 21.21 -4.92
C THR A 372 22.16 21.05 -5.68
N SER A 373 23.30 21.10 -4.98
CA SER A 373 24.61 20.72 -5.48
C SER A 373 25.56 20.29 -4.35
N ALA A 374 26.68 19.70 -4.75
CA ALA A 374 27.78 19.30 -3.87
C ALA A 374 29.13 19.72 -4.46
N VAL A 375 30.08 20.05 -3.61
CA VAL A 375 31.51 20.12 -3.96
C VAL A 375 32.16 18.82 -3.54
N VAL A 376 32.77 18.11 -4.48
CA VAL A 376 33.35 16.78 -4.25
C VAL A 376 34.79 16.66 -4.71
N LYS A 377 35.57 15.91 -3.94
CA LYS A 377 36.95 15.54 -4.29
C LYS A 377 36.97 14.76 -5.61
N VAL A 378 37.96 15.06 -6.43
CA VAL A 378 38.38 14.18 -7.52
C VAL A 378 39.82 13.76 -7.29
N HIS A 379 40.19 12.63 -7.85
CA HIS A 379 41.45 11.95 -7.57
C HIS A 379 42.27 11.77 -8.84
N GLU A 380 43.54 11.42 -8.67
CA GLU A 380 44.40 11.05 -9.79
C GLU A 380 43.78 9.90 -10.59
N LYS A 381 44.02 9.91 -11.91
CA LYS A 381 43.51 8.90 -12.84
C LYS A 381 43.95 7.49 -12.38
N VAL A 382 42.98 6.61 -12.14
CA VAL A 382 43.23 5.25 -11.65
C VAL A 382 43.28 4.24 -12.81
N PRO A 383 44.42 3.57 -13.07
CA PRO A 383 44.46 2.42 -13.96
C PRO A 383 43.90 1.17 -13.26
N VAL A 384 43.31 0.27 -14.03
CA VAL A 384 42.59 -0.89 -13.50
C VAL A 384 42.86 -2.12 -14.35
N THR A 385 43.20 -3.24 -13.71
CA THR A 385 43.11 -4.56 -14.33
C THR A 385 41.81 -5.22 -13.92
N VAL A 386 41.01 -5.65 -14.89
CA VAL A 386 39.72 -6.30 -14.69
C VAL A 386 39.84 -7.76 -15.08
N GLY A 387 39.33 -8.66 -14.25
CA GLY A 387 39.23 -10.07 -14.59
C GLY A 387 37.82 -10.62 -14.45
N PHE A 388 37.45 -11.49 -15.38
CA PHE A 388 36.19 -12.20 -15.44
C PHE A 388 36.47 -13.70 -15.40
N TRP A 389 35.81 -14.42 -14.51
CA TRP A 389 35.99 -15.87 -14.44
C TRP A 389 34.76 -16.55 -13.85
N SER A 390 34.59 -17.83 -14.18
CA SER A 390 33.49 -18.64 -13.67
C SER A 390 33.87 -20.10 -13.52
N PHE A 391 33.18 -20.78 -12.59
CA PHE A 391 33.28 -22.23 -12.39
C PHE A 391 31.96 -22.76 -11.84
N ASN A 392 31.72 -24.07 -11.97
CA ASN A 392 30.45 -24.67 -11.61
C ASN A 392 30.62 -26.04 -10.94
N SER A 393 29.53 -26.54 -10.36
CA SER A 393 29.48 -27.85 -9.71
C SER A 393 29.02 -28.98 -10.65
N PHE A 394 28.83 -28.73 -11.95
CA PHE A 394 28.16 -29.67 -12.86
C PHE A 394 29.01 -30.91 -13.15
N VAL A 395 30.34 -30.79 -13.07
CA VAL A 395 31.28 -31.89 -13.34
C VAL A 395 31.82 -32.49 -12.05
N THR A 396 32.24 -31.66 -11.10
CA THR A 396 32.93 -32.09 -9.87
C THR A 396 32.01 -32.33 -8.69
N GLY A 397 30.72 -32.00 -8.82
CA GLY A 397 29.75 -32.04 -7.72
C GLY A 397 29.85 -30.83 -6.78
N PRO A 398 28.93 -30.74 -5.80
CA PRO A 398 28.76 -29.55 -4.97
C PRO A 398 29.85 -29.33 -3.92
N GLU A 399 30.46 -30.38 -3.37
CA GLU A 399 31.44 -30.21 -2.28
C GLU A 399 32.75 -29.54 -2.74
N PRO A 400 33.40 -29.94 -3.85
CA PRO A 400 34.55 -29.21 -4.38
C PRO A 400 34.22 -27.74 -4.71
N PHE A 401 33.01 -27.48 -5.24
CA PHE A 401 32.54 -26.13 -5.53
C PHE A 401 32.49 -25.26 -4.26
N TRP A 402 31.87 -25.79 -3.19
CA TRP A 402 31.77 -25.07 -1.92
C TRP A 402 33.12 -24.92 -1.21
N GLU A 403 34.02 -25.89 -1.35
CA GLU A 403 35.39 -25.79 -0.84
C GLU A 403 36.18 -24.68 -1.54
N ALA A 404 36.09 -24.57 -2.87
CA ALA A 404 36.73 -23.50 -3.63
C ALA A 404 36.19 -22.12 -3.22
N LEU A 405 34.87 -21.97 -3.10
CA LEU A 405 34.28 -20.71 -2.64
C LEU A 405 34.65 -20.36 -1.20
N ARG A 406 34.73 -21.36 -0.33
CA ARG A 406 35.19 -21.17 1.05
C ARG A 406 36.62 -20.64 1.07
N PHE A 407 37.50 -21.17 0.24
CA PHE A 407 38.88 -20.67 0.10
C PHE A 407 38.90 -19.20 -0.36
N PHE A 408 38.08 -18.86 -1.36
CA PHE A 408 37.97 -17.47 -1.83
C PHE A 408 37.46 -16.54 -0.72
N TRP A 409 36.41 -16.92 0.00
CA TRP A 409 35.84 -16.19 1.13
C TRP A 409 36.88 -15.92 2.23
N ASP A 410 37.66 -16.94 2.59
CA ASP A 410 38.72 -16.81 3.59
C ASP A 410 39.85 -15.89 3.14
N SER A 411 40.03 -15.72 1.83
CA SER A 411 41.04 -14.85 1.21
C SER A 411 40.60 -13.39 1.04
N ILE A 412 39.33 -13.04 1.33
CA ILE A 412 38.80 -11.69 1.17
C ILE A 412 39.65 -10.63 1.91
N PRO A 413 40.08 -10.84 3.17
CA PRO A 413 40.94 -9.87 3.86
C PRO A 413 42.28 -9.61 3.15
N GLU A 414 42.89 -10.62 2.51
CA GLU A 414 44.07 -10.42 1.67
C GLU A 414 43.77 -9.51 0.47
N TYR A 415 42.66 -9.75 -0.23
CA TYR A 415 42.25 -8.95 -1.39
C TYR A 415 41.93 -7.50 -1.02
N ASN A 416 41.28 -7.28 0.13
CA ASN A 416 41.04 -5.94 0.67
C ASN A 416 42.34 -5.22 1.03
N ARG A 417 43.31 -5.91 1.65
CA ARG A 417 44.66 -5.34 1.89
C ARG A 417 45.36 -4.96 0.59
N ALA A 418 45.13 -5.72 -0.47
CA ALA A 418 45.60 -5.42 -1.82
C ALA A 418 44.77 -4.34 -2.53
N LYS A 419 43.75 -3.74 -1.89
CA LYS A 419 42.87 -2.71 -2.45
C LYS A 419 42.16 -3.16 -3.73
N VAL A 420 41.62 -4.37 -3.70
CA VAL A 420 40.75 -4.90 -4.74
C VAL A 420 39.29 -4.52 -4.45
N TYR A 421 38.50 -4.45 -5.51
CA TYR A 421 37.04 -4.55 -5.43
C TYR A 421 36.59 -5.80 -6.20
N SER A 422 35.52 -6.49 -5.79
CA SER A 422 34.92 -7.54 -6.63
C SER A 422 33.42 -7.57 -6.58
N TYR A 423 32.82 -8.16 -7.61
CA TYR A 423 31.40 -8.49 -7.71
C TYR A 423 31.28 -9.95 -8.13
N GLY A 424 31.07 -10.85 -7.17
CA GLY A 424 31.00 -12.29 -7.40
C GLY A 424 29.66 -12.87 -6.98
N SER A 425 28.98 -13.58 -7.86
CA SER A 425 27.64 -14.12 -7.62
C SER A 425 27.65 -15.66 -7.57
N ILE A 426 27.04 -16.20 -6.51
CA ILE A 426 26.71 -17.62 -6.36
C ILE A 426 25.27 -17.78 -6.88
N ILE A 427 25.07 -18.71 -7.80
CA ILE A 427 23.78 -18.95 -8.47
C ILE A 427 23.40 -20.42 -8.29
N ASN A 428 22.22 -20.67 -7.76
CA ASN A 428 21.59 -21.98 -7.74
C ASN A 428 20.79 -22.18 -9.04
N THR A 429 21.22 -23.14 -9.88
CA THR A 429 20.57 -23.40 -11.17
C THR A 429 19.45 -24.44 -11.09
N GLY A 430 19.15 -24.97 -9.90
CA GLY A 430 18.18 -26.04 -9.65
C GLY A 430 18.74 -27.45 -9.87
N PHE A 431 19.83 -27.60 -10.63
CA PHE A 431 20.54 -28.88 -10.84
C PHE A 431 22.02 -28.83 -10.42
N GLY A 432 22.48 -27.68 -9.91
CA GLY A 432 23.83 -27.46 -9.44
C GLY A 432 24.06 -25.98 -9.11
N TYR A 433 25.33 -25.62 -8.93
CA TYR A 433 25.75 -24.28 -8.59
C TYR A 433 26.72 -23.72 -9.63
N LEU A 434 26.59 -22.42 -9.88
CA LEU A 434 27.48 -21.64 -10.72
C LEU A 434 28.02 -20.48 -9.89
N TYR A 435 29.32 -20.21 -10.00
CA TYR A 435 29.91 -18.98 -9.51
C TYR A 435 30.44 -18.15 -10.66
N GLN A 436 30.07 -16.87 -10.68
CA GLN A 436 30.53 -15.91 -11.69
C GLN A 436 31.16 -14.70 -11.01
N MET A 437 32.36 -14.34 -11.46
CA MET A 437 33.06 -13.12 -11.05
C MET A 437 32.99 -12.10 -12.18
N ILE A 438 32.16 -11.07 -12.01
CA ILE A 438 31.86 -10.06 -13.04
C ILE A 438 31.74 -8.69 -12.38
N PRO A 439 32.85 -8.02 -12.05
CA PRO A 439 34.25 -8.43 -12.22
C PRO A 439 35.05 -8.60 -10.92
N PHE A 440 36.28 -9.11 -11.04
CA PHE A 440 37.37 -8.87 -10.09
C PHE A 440 38.14 -7.62 -10.54
N PHE A 441 38.04 -6.55 -9.78
CA PHE A 441 38.46 -5.20 -10.15
C PHE A 441 39.74 -4.81 -9.37
N ALA A 442 40.90 -5.09 -9.96
CA ALA A 442 42.20 -4.89 -9.36
C ALA A 442 42.72 -3.48 -9.64
N THR A 443 42.43 -2.55 -8.73
CA THR A 443 42.86 -1.15 -8.89
C THR A 443 44.37 -0.97 -8.72
N GLN A 444 44.96 -0.12 -9.57
CA GLN A 444 46.39 0.20 -9.59
C GLN A 444 47.30 -1.03 -9.74
N LYS A 445 46.88 -2.02 -10.52
CA LYS A 445 47.63 -3.26 -10.74
C LYS A 445 47.83 -3.54 -12.22
N THR A 446 48.99 -4.12 -12.55
CA THR A 446 49.23 -4.72 -13.87
C THR A 446 48.58 -6.11 -13.96
N VAL A 447 48.63 -6.71 -15.15
CA VAL A 447 48.16 -8.09 -15.37
C VAL A 447 49.02 -9.09 -14.58
N GLU A 448 50.32 -8.85 -14.47
CA GLU A 448 51.24 -9.70 -13.70
C GLU A 448 50.91 -9.67 -12.20
N GLU A 449 50.66 -8.48 -11.64
CA GLU A 449 50.27 -8.33 -10.23
C GLU A 449 48.89 -8.94 -9.95
N TYR A 450 47.94 -8.78 -10.88
CA TYR A 450 46.63 -9.45 -10.82
C TYR A 450 46.80 -10.98 -10.78
N ASN A 451 47.58 -11.55 -11.71
CA ASN A 451 47.80 -12.99 -11.82
C ASN A 451 48.50 -13.54 -10.58
N ALA A 452 49.51 -12.83 -10.06
CA ALA A 452 50.19 -13.21 -8.83
C ALA A 452 49.24 -13.24 -7.63
N LEU A 453 48.32 -12.28 -7.53
CA LEU A 453 47.36 -12.19 -6.44
C LEU A 453 46.33 -13.33 -6.44
N LEU A 454 45.84 -13.74 -7.62
CA LEU A 454 44.83 -14.79 -7.76
C LEU A 454 45.39 -16.20 -7.97
N LYS A 455 46.71 -16.33 -8.19
CA LYS A 455 47.36 -17.64 -8.36
C LYS A 455 46.95 -18.66 -7.28
N PRO A 456 46.95 -18.35 -5.97
CA PRO A 456 46.56 -19.32 -4.95
C PRO A 456 45.14 -19.87 -5.13
N PHE A 457 44.20 -19.03 -5.58
CA PHE A 457 42.82 -19.43 -5.82
C PHE A 457 42.69 -20.32 -7.07
N PHE A 458 43.33 -19.96 -8.18
CA PHE A 458 43.32 -20.77 -9.40
C PHE A 458 44.09 -22.10 -9.24
N ASP A 459 45.17 -22.12 -8.45
CA ASP A 459 45.84 -23.36 -8.05
C ASP A 459 44.88 -24.27 -7.27
N LYS A 460 44.09 -23.70 -6.34
CA LYS A 460 43.09 -24.46 -5.56
C LYS A 460 41.98 -25.04 -6.45
N LEU A 461 41.49 -24.30 -7.45
CA LEU A 461 40.55 -24.85 -8.44
C LEU A 461 41.15 -26.03 -9.21
N THR A 462 42.43 -25.94 -9.58
CA THR A 462 43.15 -27.01 -10.28
C THR A 462 43.34 -28.24 -9.39
N GLU A 463 43.71 -28.05 -8.12
CA GLU A 463 43.82 -29.10 -7.11
C GLU A 463 42.51 -29.87 -6.92
N LEU A 464 41.38 -29.15 -6.92
CA LEU A 464 40.04 -29.71 -6.79
C LEU A 464 39.49 -30.30 -8.10
N GLY A 465 40.24 -30.23 -9.20
CA GLY A 465 39.84 -30.71 -10.52
C GLY A 465 38.68 -29.93 -11.15
N ILE A 466 38.46 -28.67 -10.74
CA ILE A 466 37.37 -27.82 -11.21
C ILE A 466 37.79 -27.07 -12.47
N PRO A 467 37.14 -27.30 -13.63
CA PRO A 467 37.36 -26.48 -14.82
C PRO A 467 36.87 -25.05 -14.57
N TYR A 468 37.62 -24.07 -15.07
CA TYR A 468 37.23 -22.66 -14.99
C TYR A 468 37.57 -21.93 -16.29
N GLU A 469 36.79 -20.90 -16.59
CA GLU A 469 37.08 -19.94 -17.65
C GLU A 469 37.60 -18.65 -17.00
N SER A 470 38.60 -18.00 -17.61
CA SER A 470 39.15 -16.75 -17.11
C SER A 470 39.60 -15.84 -18.26
N ASN A 471 39.29 -14.55 -18.14
CA ASN A 471 39.76 -13.49 -19.04
C ASN A 471 40.22 -12.29 -18.21
N VAL A 472 41.32 -11.66 -18.58
CA VAL A 472 41.90 -10.52 -17.88
C VAL A 472 42.29 -9.43 -18.88
N THR A 473 42.00 -8.17 -18.55
CA THR A 473 42.34 -7.02 -19.40
C THR A 473 42.76 -5.83 -18.54
N HIS A 474 43.83 -5.16 -18.95
CA HIS A 474 44.29 -3.91 -18.34
C HIS A 474 43.69 -2.70 -19.06
N TYR A 475 43.33 -1.68 -18.29
CA TYR A 475 42.86 -0.40 -18.76
C TYR A 475 43.61 0.74 -18.07
N ASP A 476 44.00 1.75 -18.86
CA ASP A 476 44.74 2.92 -18.36
C ASP A 476 43.88 3.89 -17.54
N SER A 477 42.55 3.74 -17.58
CA SER A 477 41.59 4.50 -16.78
C SER A 477 40.49 3.63 -16.17
N PHE A 478 39.85 4.21 -15.16
CA PHE A 478 38.63 3.68 -14.56
C PHE A 478 37.45 3.58 -15.53
N LEU A 479 37.13 4.61 -16.33
CA LEU A 479 35.90 4.62 -17.14
C LEU A 479 35.84 3.47 -18.18
N PRO A 480 36.89 3.17 -18.97
CA PRO A 480 36.87 2.02 -19.88
C PRO A 480 36.73 0.68 -19.15
N ALA A 481 37.39 0.51 -18.00
CA ALA A 481 37.26 -0.68 -17.15
C ALA A 481 35.83 -0.85 -16.59
N TYR A 482 35.23 0.26 -16.15
CA TYR A 482 33.86 0.33 -15.68
C TYR A 482 32.87 -0.05 -16.78
N LYS A 483 32.99 0.55 -17.98
CA LYS A 483 32.09 0.27 -19.10
C LYS A 483 32.15 -1.19 -19.52
N ALA A 484 33.36 -1.75 -19.61
CA ALA A 484 33.58 -3.16 -19.92
C ALA A 484 32.94 -4.13 -18.91
N SER A 485 32.67 -3.67 -17.67
CA SER A 485 32.12 -4.51 -16.61
C SER A 485 30.60 -4.37 -16.43
N TRP A 486 30.05 -3.17 -16.62
CA TRP A 486 28.68 -2.85 -16.20
C TRP A 486 27.81 -2.08 -17.20
N GLU A 487 28.35 -1.54 -18.30
CA GLU A 487 27.55 -0.71 -19.23
C GLU A 487 26.42 -1.51 -19.90
N SER A 488 26.64 -2.80 -20.16
CA SER A 488 25.68 -3.69 -20.80
C SER A 488 24.92 -4.61 -19.84
N GLN A 489 25.03 -4.44 -18.52
CA GLN A 489 24.31 -5.29 -17.57
C GLN A 489 22.83 -4.92 -17.47
N ASP A 490 21.97 -5.94 -17.38
CA ASP A 490 20.57 -5.76 -17.02
C ASP A 490 20.46 -5.65 -15.49
N PHE A 491 20.11 -4.46 -15.00
CA PHE A 491 19.91 -4.20 -13.58
C PHE A 491 18.48 -4.55 -13.09
N PHE A 492 17.70 -5.27 -13.92
CA PHE A 492 16.35 -5.75 -13.63
C PHE A 492 15.35 -4.65 -13.26
N ILE A 493 15.52 -3.46 -13.85
CA ILE A 493 14.61 -2.32 -13.70
C ILE A 493 13.20 -2.68 -14.21
N GLY A 494 12.18 -2.08 -13.61
CA GLY A 494 10.78 -2.22 -14.02
C GLY A 494 10.10 -3.48 -13.49
N SER A 495 10.77 -4.26 -12.63
CA SER A 495 10.21 -5.47 -12.02
C SER A 495 9.72 -5.24 -10.60
N THR A 496 8.61 -5.89 -10.23
CA THR A 496 8.10 -6.00 -8.85
C THR A 496 8.52 -7.31 -8.17
N GLY A 497 9.19 -8.19 -8.89
CA GLY A 497 9.46 -9.57 -8.44
C GLY A 497 10.67 -9.73 -7.52
N GLY A 498 11.43 -8.66 -7.23
CA GLY A 498 12.67 -8.74 -6.47
C GLY A 498 12.91 -7.56 -5.53
N THR A 499 13.25 -7.83 -4.27
CA THR A 499 13.73 -6.80 -3.31
C THR A 499 15.14 -7.12 -2.84
N PRO A 500 16.11 -6.20 -2.96
CA PRO A 500 17.46 -6.43 -2.47
C PRO A 500 17.52 -6.26 -0.95
N GLY A 501 18.51 -6.91 -0.35
CA GLY A 501 18.86 -6.75 1.05
C GLY A 501 20.31 -7.15 1.25
N VAL A 502 21.05 -6.30 1.95
CA VAL A 502 22.49 -6.44 2.13
C VAL A 502 22.87 -6.56 3.59
N ARG A 503 23.88 -7.39 3.87
CA ARG A 503 24.59 -7.39 5.15
C ARG A 503 26.03 -6.94 4.93
N LEU A 504 26.48 -5.92 5.67
CA LEU A 504 27.92 -5.64 5.72
C LEU A 504 28.54 -6.60 6.73
N VAL A 505 29.59 -7.30 6.31
CA VAL A 505 30.27 -8.30 7.13
C VAL A 505 31.60 -7.71 7.60
N PRO A 506 31.74 -7.41 8.90
CA PRO A 506 32.91 -6.71 9.42
C PRO A 506 34.10 -7.64 9.62
N THR A 507 35.30 -7.07 9.81
CA THR A 507 36.55 -7.79 10.11
C THR A 507 36.41 -8.79 11.29
N ASP A 508 35.55 -8.48 12.26
CA ASP A 508 35.29 -9.35 13.42
C ASP A 508 34.82 -10.76 13.02
N ASN A 509 34.16 -10.90 11.85
CA ASN A 509 33.72 -12.18 11.30
C ASN A 509 34.87 -13.06 10.77
N TRP A 510 36.10 -12.53 10.70
CA TRP A 510 37.32 -13.31 10.42
C TRP A 510 38.16 -13.62 11.66
N ALA A 511 37.79 -13.11 12.84
CA ALA A 511 38.63 -13.13 14.04
C ALA A 511 38.91 -14.54 14.59
N THR A 512 37.94 -15.46 14.50
CA THR A 512 38.10 -16.85 14.96
C THR A 512 37.58 -17.83 13.92
N GLU A 513 38.09 -19.07 13.95
CA GLU A 513 37.59 -20.13 13.07
C GLU A 513 36.09 -20.40 13.28
N LYS A 514 35.64 -20.37 14.54
CA LYS A 514 34.22 -20.55 14.88
C LYS A 514 33.33 -19.54 14.16
N ILE A 515 33.59 -18.24 14.31
CA ILE A 515 32.74 -17.20 13.72
C ILE A 515 32.84 -17.20 12.18
N ARG A 516 34.02 -17.51 11.62
CA ARG A 516 34.17 -17.68 10.17
C ARG A 516 33.33 -18.83 9.63
N ASN A 517 33.30 -19.96 10.33
CA ASN A 517 32.52 -21.13 9.95
C ASN A 517 31.02 -20.85 10.07
N GLU A 518 30.59 -20.21 11.16
CA GLU A 518 29.19 -19.80 11.37
C GLU A 518 28.73 -18.79 10.31
N THR A 519 29.57 -17.81 9.96
CA THR A 519 29.27 -16.83 8.91
C THR A 519 29.11 -17.49 7.55
N TRP A 520 30.02 -18.38 7.19
CA TRP A 520 29.94 -19.10 5.92
C TRP A 520 28.78 -20.08 5.85
N ALA A 521 28.45 -20.75 6.95
CA ALA A 521 27.26 -21.58 7.04
C ALA A 521 25.99 -20.76 6.80
N ALA A 522 25.91 -19.53 7.32
CA ALA A 522 24.78 -18.62 7.07
C ALA A 522 24.69 -18.22 5.59
N ILE A 523 25.81 -17.88 4.93
CA ILE A 523 25.84 -17.56 3.49
C ILE A 523 25.44 -18.78 2.65
N ARG A 524 26.02 -19.95 2.91
CA ARG A 524 25.70 -21.20 2.20
C ARG A 524 24.24 -21.58 2.39
N GLY A 525 23.68 -21.47 3.59
CA GLY A 525 22.28 -21.79 3.86
C GLY A 525 21.28 -20.82 3.23
N ALA A 526 21.68 -19.57 2.96
CA ALA A 526 20.80 -18.60 2.32
C ALA A 526 20.53 -18.92 0.83
N ILE A 527 21.40 -19.67 0.15
CA ILE A 527 21.28 -19.96 -1.30
C ILE A 527 20.05 -20.82 -1.63
N ASP A 528 19.52 -21.53 -0.63
CA ASP A 528 18.32 -22.36 -0.77
C ASP A 528 17.04 -21.52 -0.86
N PHE A 529 17.09 -20.26 -0.41
CA PHE A 529 15.95 -19.33 -0.39
C PHE A 529 16.16 -18.14 -1.35
N ALA A 530 17.39 -17.64 -1.46
CA ALA A 530 17.77 -16.60 -2.41
C ALA A 530 18.62 -17.25 -3.52
N PRO A 531 18.04 -17.57 -4.70
CA PRO A 531 18.73 -18.35 -5.74
C PRO A 531 19.97 -17.63 -6.32
N VAL A 532 20.13 -16.33 -6.03
CA VAL A 532 21.32 -15.55 -6.35
C VAL A 532 21.80 -14.82 -5.09
N ILE A 533 23.06 -15.04 -4.72
CA ILE A 533 23.76 -14.30 -3.67
C ILE A 533 24.98 -13.63 -4.29
N THR A 534 25.09 -12.32 -4.14
CA THR A 534 26.25 -11.55 -4.62
C THR A 534 27.11 -11.13 -3.44
N ILE A 535 28.41 -11.39 -3.54
CA ILE A 535 29.41 -11.03 -2.54
C ILE A 535 30.36 -10.00 -3.14
N TYR A 536 30.41 -8.86 -2.50
CA TYR A 536 31.39 -7.82 -2.79
C TYR A 536 32.58 -7.98 -1.85
N ASN A 537 33.81 -7.96 -2.39
CA ASN A 537 34.99 -7.58 -1.60
C ASN A 537 35.16 -6.08 -1.79
N GLN A 538 35.00 -5.29 -0.73
CA GLN A 538 35.00 -3.83 -0.84
C GLN A 538 35.24 -3.17 0.51
N ARG A 539 36.46 -3.23 1.02
CA ARG A 539 36.81 -2.46 2.23
C ARG A 539 37.06 -0.99 1.90
N PRO A 540 36.32 -0.02 2.48
CA PRO A 540 36.60 1.38 2.22
C PRO A 540 37.88 1.84 2.91
N LYS A 541 38.60 2.78 2.29
CA LYS A 541 39.69 3.49 2.95
C LYS A 541 39.16 4.24 4.16
N SER A 542 39.76 4.00 5.32
CA SER A 542 39.40 4.73 6.53
C SER A 542 39.72 6.22 6.38
N PRO A 543 38.77 7.13 6.69
CA PRO A 543 39.05 8.56 6.67
C PRO A 543 39.98 8.95 7.82
N ALA A 544 40.81 9.98 7.63
CA ALA A 544 41.68 10.49 8.69
C ALA A 544 40.89 11.07 9.88
N LYS A 545 39.70 11.59 9.62
CA LYS A 545 38.75 12.08 10.63
C LYS A 545 37.32 11.76 10.16
N ILE A 546 36.51 11.18 11.05
CA ILE A 546 35.09 10.95 10.78
C ILE A 546 34.34 12.27 10.99
N ILE A 547 33.77 12.80 9.90
CA ILE A 547 33.07 14.10 9.87
C ILE A 547 31.63 13.98 9.36
N ASN A 548 31.16 12.76 9.12
CA ASN A 548 29.85 12.45 8.57
C ASN A 548 29.18 11.33 9.40
N SER A 549 27.91 11.03 9.11
CA SER A 549 27.07 10.11 9.87
C SER A 549 26.93 8.72 9.24
N VAL A 550 27.75 8.41 8.23
CA VAL A 550 27.77 7.10 7.56
C VAL A 550 27.80 5.99 8.62
N ASN A 551 26.96 4.97 8.42
CA ASN A 551 26.88 3.82 9.30
C ASN A 551 28.29 3.31 9.67
N PRO A 552 28.66 3.28 10.96
CA PRO A 552 30.00 2.88 11.38
C PRO A 552 30.41 1.48 10.90
N ALA A 553 29.47 0.60 10.58
CA ALA A 553 29.76 -0.72 10.06
C ALA A 553 30.55 -0.71 8.73
N PHE A 554 30.31 0.29 7.85
CA PHE A 554 31.14 0.48 6.64
C PHE A 554 32.62 0.58 6.98
N ARG A 555 32.98 1.16 8.13
CA ARG A 555 34.39 1.42 8.50
C ARG A 555 35.16 0.14 8.82
N LYS A 556 34.45 -0.94 9.16
CA LYS A 556 35.01 -2.25 9.51
C LYS A 556 34.66 -3.33 8.49
N GLU A 557 33.94 -2.98 7.43
CA GLU A 557 33.52 -3.92 6.39
C GLU A 557 34.72 -4.59 5.71
N GLU A 558 34.64 -5.91 5.56
CA GLU A 558 35.50 -6.68 4.65
C GLU A 558 34.72 -7.18 3.43
N ALA A 559 33.43 -7.51 3.61
CA ALA A 559 32.56 -7.93 2.52
C ALA A 559 31.15 -7.36 2.68
N MET A 560 30.45 -7.17 1.56
CA MET A 560 29.00 -6.95 1.54
C MET A 560 28.34 -8.15 0.87
N VAL A 561 27.35 -8.73 1.53
CA VAL A 561 26.57 -9.84 0.99
C VAL A 561 25.20 -9.32 0.60
N LEU A 562 24.93 -9.25 -0.70
CA LEU A 562 23.67 -8.86 -1.29
C LEU A 562 22.84 -10.09 -1.66
N MET A 563 21.59 -10.09 -1.24
CA MET A 563 20.61 -11.12 -1.58
C MET A 563 19.39 -10.45 -2.19
N ILE A 564 18.75 -11.12 -3.15
CA ILE A 564 17.49 -10.68 -3.74
C ILE A 564 16.43 -11.70 -3.37
N ASN A 565 15.41 -11.23 -2.66
CA ASN A 565 14.24 -12.06 -2.38
C ASN A 565 13.27 -12.04 -3.54
N THR A 566 12.66 -13.18 -3.86
CA THR A 566 11.61 -13.24 -4.88
C THR A 566 10.25 -12.98 -4.25
N VAL A 567 9.53 -11.99 -4.74
CA VAL A 567 8.15 -11.72 -4.33
C VAL A 567 7.21 -12.48 -5.27
N LYS A 568 6.74 -13.66 -4.84
CA LYS A 568 5.93 -14.57 -5.68
C LYS A 568 4.56 -14.00 -6.06
N ASP A 569 3.92 -13.27 -5.15
CA ASP A 569 2.64 -12.59 -5.41
C ASP A 569 2.71 -11.14 -4.90
N PRO A 570 3.32 -10.22 -5.67
CA PRO A 570 3.49 -8.83 -5.26
C PRO A 570 2.17 -8.04 -5.26
N SER A 571 1.07 -8.66 -5.71
CA SER A 571 -0.24 -8.02 -5.83
C SER A 571 -1.12 -8.18 -4.59
N THR A 572 -0.75 -9.07 -3.66
CA THR A 572 -1.53 -9.37 -2.46
C THR A 572 -0.75 -9.08 -1.17
N VAL A 573 -1.48 -8.70 -0.12
CA VAL A 573 -0.91 -8.51 1.22
C VAL A 573 -0.28 -9.81 1.75
N ALA A 574 -0.92 -10.96 1.48
CA ALA A 574 -0.41 -12.27 1.87
C ALA A 574 0.92 -12.59 1.18
N GLY A 575 1.03 -12.35 -0.14
CA GLY A 575 2.27 -12.55 -0.89
C GLY A 575 3.41 -11.65 -0.41
N LEU A 576 3.13 -10.37 -0.14
CA LEU A 576 4.10 -9.43 0.44
C LEU A 576 4.52 -9.83 1.87
N THR A 577 3.59 -10.32 2.68
CA THR A 577 3.87 -10.75 4.07
C THR A 577 4.74 -12.00 4.06
N ALA A 578 4.40 -13.00 3.26
CA ALA A 578 5.20 -14.22 3.11
C ALA A 578 6.61 -13.93 2.59
N ALA A 579 6.74 -13.03 1.60
CA ALA A 579 8.03 -12.58 1.09
C ALA A 579 8.84 -11.88 2.19
N GLY A 580 8.22 -11.00 2.98
CA GLY A 580 8.86 -10.34 4.11
C GLY A 580 9.32 -11.31 5.19
N ASP A 581 8.50 -12.28 5.57
CA ASP A 581 8.84 -13.30 6.57
C ASP A 581 10.01 -14.18 6.12
N GLU A 582 9.99 -14.62 4.85
CA GLU A 582 11.07 -15.41 4.26
C GLU A 582 12.38 -14.62 4.23
N PHE A 583 12.34 -13.38 3.75
CA PHE A 583 13.54 -12.57 3.64
C PHE A 583 14.12 -12.18 5.00
N THR A 584 13.27 -11.67 5.88
CA THR A 584 13.66 -11.17 7.19
C THR A 584 14.20 -12.29 8.07
N ASN A 585 13.48 -13.43 8.13
CA ASN A 585 13.75 -14.45 9.14
C ASN A 585 14.63 -15.59 8.63
N LYS A 586 14.49 -16.01 7.36
CA LYS A 586 15.23 -17.17 6.83
C LYS A 586 16.52 -16.76 6.12
N ILE A 587 16.50 -15.65 5.39
CA ILE A 587 17.67 -15.18 4.60
C ILE A 587 18.54 -14.24 5.44
N MET A 588 18.00 -13.11 5.88
CA MET A 588 18.76 -12.08 6.61
C MET A 588 18.99 -12.42 8.08
N GLY A 589 18.06 -13.14 8.71
CA GLY A 589 18.10 -13.50 10.14
C GLY A 589 19.39 -14.22 10.58
N PRO A 590 19.80 -15.32 9.92
CA PRO A 590 21.05 -16.02 10.24
C PRO A 590 22.28 -15.12 10.11
N LEU A 591 22.36 -14.30 9.07
CA LEU A 591 23.46 -13.36 8.86
C LEU A 591 23.50 -12.28 9.94
N ARG A 592 22.36 -11.69 10.31
CA ARG A 592 22.25 -10.74 11.42
C ARG A 592 22.76 -11.33 12.73
N LYS A 593 22.42 -12.59 13.02
CA LYS A 593 22.85 -13.31 14.24
C LYS A 593 24.37 -13.50 14.32
N VAL A 594 25.02 -13.86 13.22
CA VAL A 594 26.48 -14.13 13.18
C VAL A 594 27.32 -12.88 12.91
N SER A 595 26.72 -11.77 12.51
CA SER A 595 27.41 -10.50 12.25
C SER A 595 26.73 -9.32 12.98
N PRO A 596 26.50 -9.35 14.31
CA PRO A 596 25.68 -8.36 15.00
C PRO A 596 26.17 -6.90 14.85
N ASN A 597 27.47 -6.70 14.61
CA ASN A 597 28.09 -5.39 14.38
C ASN A 597 28.12 -4.97 12.89
N GLY A 598 27.54 -5.78 12.00
CA GLY A 598 27.61 -5.61 10.56
C GLY A 598 26.65 -4.59 9.97
N GLY A 599 25.49 -4.35 10.60
CA GLY A 599 24.47 -3.45 10.03
C GLY A 599 24.04 -3.82 8.60
N GLU A 600 23.30 -2.91 7.97
CA GLU A 600 22.82 -3.01 6.60
C GLU A 600 22.98 -1.66 5.90
N TYR A 601 23.23 -1.67 4.59
CA TYR A 601 23.29 -0.45 3.80
C TYR A 601 21.87 -0.04 3.41
N GLY A 602 21.35 1.01 4.05
CA GLY A 602 19.94 1.43 3.97
C GLY A 602 19.42 1.83 2.59
N ASN A 603 20.24 1.84 1.53
CA ASN A 603 19.77 1.95 0.14
C ASN A 603 19.38 0.60 -0.48
N GLU A 604 19.97 -0.50 -0.04
CA GLU A 604 19.78 -1.86 -0.56
C GLU A 604 19.45 -2.79 0.60
N ALA A 605 18.42 -2.46 1.35
CA ALA A 605 18.12 -3.11 2.63
C ALA A 605 16.81 -3.88 2.59
N ASP A 606 16.69 -4.84 3.51
CA ASP A 606 15.47 -5.59 3.78
C ASP A 606 14.32 -4.61 4.09
N PRO A 607 13.31 -4.51 3.18
CA PRO A 607 12.20 -3.57 3.33
C PRO A 607 11.36 -3.77 4.59
N TRP A 608 11.42 -4.97 5.16
CA TRP A 608 10.69 -5.39 6.35
C TRP A 608 11.55 -5.48 7.61
N ASN A 609 12.81 -5.00 7.56
CA ASN A 609 13.75 -5.12 8.66
C ASN A 609 13.18 -4.49 9.96
N PRO A 610 12.86 -5.28 11.00
CA PRO A 610 12.30 -4.74 12.25
C PRO A 610 13.35 -3.97 13.07
N ASN A 611 14.64 -4.16 12.78
CA ASN A 611 15.78 -3.55 13.46
C ASN A 611 16.45 -2.43 12.64
N TRP A 612 15.76 -1.89 11.62
CA TRP A 612 16.29 -0.89 10.68
C TRP A 612 17.00 0.29 11.36
N LYS A 613 16.54 0.74 12.53
CA LYS A 613 17.18 1.84 13.29
C LYS A 613 18.63 1.52 13.64
N GLN A 614 18.87 0.31 14.16
CA GLN A 614 20.20 -0.17 14.52
C GLN A 614 20.98 -0.57 13.28
N ASP A 615 20.33 -1.27 12.34
CA ASP A 615 21.04 -1.81 11.18
C ASP A 615 21.48 -0.71 10.21
N PHE A 616 20.68 0.34 9.97
CA PHE A 616 21.01 1.37 8.98
C PHE A 616 21.90 2.48 9.55
N TRP A 617 21.73 2.80 10.84
CA TRP A 617 22.35 3.98 11.45
C TRP A 617 23.28 3.64 12.63
N GLY A 618 23.11 2.48 13.25
CA GLY A 618 23.88 2.06 14.43
C GLY A 618 23.83 3.09 15.56
N GLU A 619 24.98 3.31 16.18
CA GLU A 619 25.15 4.29 17.28
C GLU A 619 24.84 5.75 16.86
N ASN A 620 24.80 6.06 15.57
CA ASN A 620 24.50 7.41 15.09
C ASN A 620 23.00 7.77 15.21
N TYR A 621 22.09 6.80 15.36
CA TYR A 621 20.64 7.05 15.29
C TYR A 621 20.15 8.11 16.27
N ALA A 622 20.59 8.03 17.54
CA ALA A 622 20.13 8.96 18.58
C ALA A 622 20.49 10.42 18.25
N LYS A 623 21.72 10.66 17.77
CA LYS A 623 22.17 11.99 17.36
C LYS A 623 21.46 12.46 16.10
N LEU A 624 21.29 11.57 15.11
CA LEU A 624 20.52 11.86 13.90
C LEU A 624 19.09 12.28 14.24
N LEU A 625 18.42 11.59 15.17
CA LEU A 625 17.07 11.92 15.60
C LEU A 625 16.99 13.30 16.28
N THR A 626 17.97 13.66 17.11
CA THR A 626 18.05 15.00 17.68
C THR A 626 18.18 16.07 16.58
N LEU A 627 19.02 15.83 15.58
CA LEU A 627 19.21 16.75 14.47
C LEU A 627 17.99 16.81 13.55
N LYS A 628 17.27 15.71 13.39
CA LYS A 628 16.01 15.66 12.63
C LYS A 628 14.99 16.61 13.23
N LYS A 629 14.83 16.58 14.56
CA LYS A 629 13.94 17.49 15.30
C LYS A 629 14.39 18.95 15.24
N LYS A 630 15.69 19.21 15.11
CA LYS A 630 16.24 20.56 14.92
C LYS A 630 15.96 21.11 13.52
N TRP A 631 16.28 20.35 12.49
CA TRP A 631 16.27 20.80 11.09
C TRP A 631 14.92 20.64 10.39
N ASP A 632 14.08 19.72 10.88
CA ASP A 632 12.70 19.54 10.44
C ASP A 632 11.78 19.26 11.65
N PRO A 633 11.50 20.27 12.47
CA PRO A 633 10.60 20.15 13.62
C PRO A 633 9.13 19.88 13.23
N THR A 634 8.80 20.02 11.94
CA THR A 634 7.45 19.84 11.42
C THR A 634 7.17 18.44 10.86
N GLY A 635 8.20 17.60 10.78
CA GLY A 635 8.11 16.31 10.09
C GLY A 635 7.66 16.45 8.63
N LEU A 636 8.14 17.49 7.93
CA LEU A 636 7.86 17.72 6.52
C LEU A 636 8.47 16.61 5.65
N PHE A 637 9.74 16.29 5.93
CA PHE A 637 10.52 15.30 5.21
C PHE A 637 10.31 13.92 5.82
N TYR A 638 9.41 13.14 5.24
CA TYR A 638 9.11 11.78 5.67
C TYR A 638 9.51 10.79 4.58
N VAL A 639 10.23 9.74 4.96
CA VAL A 639 10.57 8.61 4.10
C VAL A 639 10.50 7.30 4.90
N HIS A 640 10.13 6.19 4.25
CA HIS A 640 10.11 4.85 4.86
C HIS A 640 11.48 4.49 5.44
N HIS A 641 11.52 3.99 6.68
CA HIS A 641 12.73 3.69 7.45
C HIS A 641 13.78 4.83 7.52
N GLY A 642 13.35 6.09 7.35
CA GLY A 642 14.16 7.27 7.58
C GLY A 642 14.29 7.62 9.06
N VAL A 643 15.24 8.49 9.40
CA VAL A 643 15.39 8.95 10.79
C VAL A 643 14.12 9.66 11.26
N GLY A 644 13.50 9.16 12.34
CA GLY A 644 12.24 9.68 12.90
C GLY A 644 10.99 9.25 12.12
N SER A 645 11.08 8.32 11.18
CA SER A 645 9.93 7.84 10.42
C SER A 645 8.93 7.05 11.28
N ASP A 646 9.37 6.51 12.42
CA ASP A 646 8.52 5.79 13.38
C ASP A 646 7.55 6.70 14.17
N GLU A 647 7.66 8.02 14.01
CA GLU A 647 6.66 8.98 14.47
C GLU A 647 5.44 9.06 13.52
N TRP A 648 5.52 8.44 12.34
CA TRP A 648 4.47 8.38 11.33
C TRP A 648 4.05 6.94 11.04
N VAL A 649 2.81 6.76 10.60
CA VAL A 649 2.30 5.48 10.10
C VAL A 649 1.64 5.75 8.76
N GLU A 650 2.06 5.05 7.71
CA GLU A 650 1.33 5.06 6.45
C GLU A 650 0.02 4.30 6.64
N ARG A 651 -1.10 4.98 6.37
CA ARG A 651 -2.44 4.39 6.41
C ARG A 651 -2.95 4.29 4.99
N VAL A 652 -3.52 3.14 4.64
CA VAL A 652 -4.44 3.06 3.52
C VAL A 652 -5.71 3.77 3.98
N ARG A 653 -5.95 4.99 3.51
CA ARG A 653 -7.25 5.64 3.70
C ARG A 653 -8.28 4.79 2.96
N VAL A 654 -9.06 4.02 3.72
CA VAL A 654 -10.33 3.43 3.25
C VAL A 654 -11.37 4.55 3.22
N ILE A 655 -11.10 5.60 2.46
CA ILE A 655 -12.11 6.57 2.07
C ILE A 655 -12.44 6.19 0.64
N THR A 656 -13.63 5.63 0.46
CA THR A 656 -14.22 5.27 -0.83
C THR A 656 -13.68 3.99 -1.51
N LEU A 657 -13.57 2.89 -0.76
CA LEU A 657 -13.51 1.53 -1.33
C LEU A 657 -14.82 0.76 -1.16
N PHE A 658 -15.90 1.44 -0.80
CA PHE A 658 -17.23 0.82 -0.67
C PHE A 658 -18.01 0.77 -1.99
N ALA A 659 -17.63 1.59 -2.99
CA ALA A 659 -18.24 1.54 -4.32
C ALA A 659 -17.46 0.63 -5.31
N SER A 660 -16.21 0.29 -5.02
CA SER A 660 -15.31 -0.41 -5.95
C SER A 660 -14.87 -1.82 -5.52
N LEU A 661 -15.27 -2.30 -4.33
CA LEU A 661 -15.20 -3.73 -4.04
C LEU A 661 -16.25 -4.45 -4.86
N ASN A 662 -15.83 -4.90 -6.03
CA ASN A 662 -16.54 -5.82 -6.88
C ASN A 662 -16.67 -7.14 -6.12
N PHE A 663 -17.62 -7.23 -5.18
CA PHE A 663 -17.93 -8.43 -4.40
C PHE A 663 -18.09 -9.63 -5.33
N SER A 664 -18.54 -9.43 -6.58
CA SER A 664 -18.57 -10.43 -7.64
C SER A 664 -17.22 -11.10 -7.94
N LYS A 665 -16.07 -10.39 -7.87
CA LYS A 665 -14.73 -10.98 -8.11
C LYS A 665 -14.21 -11.81 -6.93
N ILE A 666 -14.68 -11.52 -5.71
CA ILE A 666 -14.38 -12.31 -4.51
C ILE A 666 -15.32 -13.52 -4.43
N MET A 667 -16.57 -13.36 -4.87
CA MET A 667 -17.67 -14.30 -4.65
C MET A 667 -17.96 -15.25 -5.82
N ILE A 668 -17.77 -14.79 -7.07
CA ILE A 668 -18.08 -15.54 -8.28
C ILE A 668 -16.77 -15.93 -8.96
N GLY A 669 -16.35 -17.17 -8.74
CA GLY A 669 -15.43 -17.86 -9.67
C GLY A 669 -13.94 -17.90 -9.31
N ARG A 670 -13.47 -17.37 -8.17
CA ARG A 670 -12.14 -17.75 -7.68
C ARG A 670 -12.19 -19.13 -7.06
N ILE A 671 -11.86 -20.11 -7.89
CA ILE A 671 -11.36 -21.40 -7.44
C ILE A 671 -10.06 -21.09 -6.70
N ASP A 672 -10.04 -21.30 -5.39
CA ASP A 672 -8.75 -21.38 -4.73
C ASP A 672 -8.06 -22.68 -5.14
N ASP A 673 -6.76 -22.77 -4.90
CA ASP A 673 -5.98 -23.96 -5.25
C ASP A 673 -6.47 -25.21 -4.49
N ALA A 674 -7.40 -25.09 -3.54
CA ALA A 674 -8.05 -26.20 -2.86
C ALA A 674 -9.33 -26.70 -3.55
N GLY A 675 -9.70 -26.13 -4.71
CA GLY A 675 -10.90 -26.51 -5.46
C GLY A 675 -12.19 -26.12 -4.76
N ARG A 676 -12.22 -25.01 -4.02
CA ARG A 676 -13.40 -24.55 -3.29
C ARG A 676 -14.12 -23.43 -4.04
N THR A 677 -15.39 -23.21 -3.66
CA THR A 677 -16.22 -22.09 -4.14
C THR A 677 -16.86 -21.42 -2.92
N THR A 678 -16.66 -20.12 -2.72
CA THR A 678 -17.15 -19.40 -1.52
C THR A 678 -18.67 -19.51 -1.35
N ALA A 679 -19.42 -19.42 -2.44
CA ALA A 679 -20.88 -19.55 -2.40
C ALA A 679 -21.34 -20.89 -1.79
N ALA A 680 -20.63 -21.98 -2.15
CA ALA A 680 -20.85 -23.33 -1.62
C ALA A 680 -20.51 -23.43 -0.14
N GLN A 681 -19.41 -22.78 0.29
CA GLN A 681 -18.99 -22.77 1.69
C GLN A 681 -20.05 -22.11 2.57
N TRP A 682 -20.57 -20.94 2.16
CA TRP A 682 -21.59 -20.23 2.93
C TRP A 682 -22.91 -21.00 2.98
N MET A 683 -23.29 -21.67 1.89
CA MET A 683 -24.46 -22.56 1.86
C MET A 683 -24.30 -23.73 2.84
N ARG A 684 -23.08 -24.29 2.92
CA ARG A 684 -22.76 -25.33 3.91
C ARG A 684 -22.81 -24.80 5.34
N VAL A 685 -22.30 -23.60 5.61
CA VAL A 685 -22.38 -22.98 6.94
C VAL A 685 -23.85 -22.84 7.36
N LEU A 686 -24.71 -22.33 6.47
CA LEU A 686 -26.14 -22.30 6.72
C LEU A 686 -26.68 -23.69 7.08
N PHE A 687 -26.41 -24.70 6.24
CA PHE A 687 -26.93 -26.05 6.46
C PHE A 687 -26.58 -26.58 7.85
N HIS A 688 -25.31 -26.50 8.21
CA HIS A 688 -24.81 -27.04 9.47
C HIS A 688 -25.28 -26.27 10.71
N ASP A 689 -25.65 -25.00 10.56
CA ASP A 689 -26.20 -24.20 11.65
C ASP A 689 -27.71 -24.46 11.79
N PHE A 690 -28.48 -24.35 10.69
CA PHE A 690 -29.94 -24.46 10.75
C PHE A 690 -30.42 -25.87 11.12
N ILE A 691 -29.77 -26.93 10.64
CA ILE A 691 -30.28 -28.31 10.79
C ILE A 691 -30.24 -28.80 12.23
N THR A 692 -29.54 -28.07 13.12
CA THR A 692 -29.53 -28.33 14.56
C THR A 692 -30.83 -27.92 15.26
N ALA A 693 -31.74 -27.24 14.55
CA ALA A 693 -33.02 -26.78 15.06
C ALA A 693 -33.90 -27.92 15.59
N ASP A 694 -34.57 -27.62 16.71
CA ASP A 694 -35.74 -28.34 17.18
C ASP A 694 -36.87 -27.31 17.31
N VAL A 695 -37.71 -27.24 16.29
CA VAL A 695 -38.80 -26.25 16.22
C VAL A 695 -39.88 -26.50 17.27
N HIS A 696 -39.99 -27.72 17.79
CA HIS A 696 -40.93 -28.07 18.85
C HIS A 696 -40.41 -27.66 20.23
N ALA A 697 -39.12 -27.87 20.50
CA ALA A 697 -38.45 -27.36 21.69
C ALA A 697 -38.17 -25.84 21.62
N GLY A 698 -38.21 -25.27 20.41
CA GLY A 698 -37.98 -23.85 20.17
C GLY A 698 -36.50 -23.43 20.29
N THR A 699 -35.57 -24.35 19.99
CA THR A 699 -34.11 -24.19 20.16
C THR A 699 -33.36 -24.47 18.85
N GLY A 700 -32.13 -23.96 18.71
CA GLY A 700 -31.31 -24.12 17.50
C GLY A 700 -31.86 -23.35 16.29
N GLY A 701 -31.30 -23.64 15.11
CA GLY A 701 -31.57 -22.86 13.89
C GLY A 701 -30.40 -21.95 13.54
N VAL A 702 -30.63 -20.92 12.73
CA VAL A 702 -29.57 -19.98 12.34
C VAL A 702 -29.27 -19.02 13.49
N ASP A 703 -28.36 -19.42 14.36
CA ASP A 703 -27.90 -18.70 15.55
C ASP A 703 -26.37 -18.64 15.68
N ALA A 704 -25.64 -19.07 14.64
CA ALA A 704 -24.18 -19.16 14.58
C ALA A 704 -23.55 -20.08 15.64
N SER A 705 -24.31 -21.01 16.21
CA SER A 705 -23.81 -22.03 17.14
C SER A 705 -22.77 -22.94 16.51
N ILE A 706 -22.77 -23.12 15.18
CA ILE A 706 -21.71 -23.85 14.45
C ILE A 706 -20.30 -23.31 14.73
N GLY A 707 -20.18 -22.04 15.11
CA GLY A 707 -18.91 -21.43 15.54
C GLY A 707 -18.28 -22.11 16.76
N PHE A 708 -19.07 -22.79 17.60
CA PHE A 708 -18.61 -23.60 18.74
C PHE A 708 -18.31 -25.06 18.39
N GLU A 709 -18.66 -25.48 17.18
CA GLU A 709 -18.84 -26.90 16.86
C GLU A 709 -17.93 -27.38 15.74
N THR A 710 -17.05 -26.52 15.25
CA THR A 710 -16.14 -26.82 14.12
C THR A 710 -15.18 -27.97 14.39
N ALA A 711 -14.99 -28.35 15.65
CA ALA A 711 -14.17 -29.50 16.04
C ALA A 711 -14.94 -30.84 16.07
N ARG A 712 -16.28 -30.84 15.92
CA ARG A 712 -17.08 -32.07 15.88
C ARG A 712 -16.77 -32.87 14.59
N ALA A 713 -16.86 -34.19 14.65
CA ALA A 713 -16.37 -35.09 13.59
C ALA A 713 -17.13 -34.92 12.26
N GLU A 714 -18.38 -34.49 12.31
CA GLU A 714 -19.25 -34.18 11.19
C GLU A 714 -18.92 -32.83 10.50
N ASN A 715 -18.21 -31.93 11.19
CA ASN A 715 -17.89 -30.58 10.73
C ASN A 715 -16.51 -30.46 10.09
N LYS A 716 -16.12 -31.46 9.27
CA LYS A 716 -14.76 -31.51 8.68
C LYS A 716 -14.48 -30.37 7.69
N GLY A 717 -13.21 -30.00 7.58
CA GLY A 717 -12.72 -29.02 6.61
C GLY A 717 -12.72 -27.58 7.12
N SER A 718 -12.04 -26.69 6.39
CA SER A 718 -11.79 -25.30 6.82
C SER A 718 -12.92 -24.30 6.50
N ALA A 719 -14.00 -24.74 5.85
CA ALA A 719 -15.06 -23.84 5.35
C ALA A 719 -15.67 -22.95 6.46
N PHE A 720 -15.90 -23.50 7.65
CA PHE A 720 -16.44 -22.75 8.79
C PHE A 720 -15.44 -21.71 9.31
N ASN A 721 -14.19 -22.11 9.53
CA ASN A 721 -13.12 -21.21 9.99
C ASN A 721 -12.92 -20.04 9.03
N ASP A 722 -12.88 -20.32 7.73
CA ASP A 722 -12.67 -19.30 6.70
C ASP A 722 -13.87 -18.34 6.64
N SER A 723 -15.10 -18.86 6.67
CA SER A 723 -16.32 -18.04 6.61
C SER A 723 -16.47 -17.15 7.84
N PHE A 724 -16.27 -17.67 9.05
CA PHE A 724 -16.36 -16.89 10.28
C PHE A 724 -15.21 -15.89 10.43
N THR A 725 -14.02 -16.22 9.95
CA THR A 725 -12.89 -15.27 9.91
C THR A 725 -13.22 -14.12 8.96
N PHE A 726 -13.77 -14.42 7.78
CA PHE A 726 -14.20 -13.42 6.81
C PHE A 726 -15.30 -12.52 7.38
N TRP A 727 -16.35 -13.10 7.96
CA TRP A 727 -17.48 -12.34 8.51
C TRP A 727 -17.17 -11.63 9.83
N GLY A 728 -16.18 -12.08 10.60
CA GLY A 728 -15.87 -11.55 11.94
C GLY A 728 -15.62 -10.04 11.95
N GLY A 729 -14.99 -9.51 10.90
CA GLY A 729 -14.75 -8.08 10.74
C GLY A 729 -16.02 -7.22 10.65
N TYR A 730 -17.16 -7.80 10.25
CA TYR A 730 -18.42 -7.09 10.06
C TYR A 730 -19.36 -7.16 11.26
N VAL A 731 -19.09 -8.06 12.22
CA VAL A 731 -19.94 -8.22 13.40
C VAL A 731 -19.89 -6.95 14.24
N ASN A 732 -21.08 -6.47 14.61
CA ASN A 732 -21.25 -5.28 15.42
C ASN A 732 -22.62 -5.30 16.12
N ASP A 733 -22.91 -4.28 16.90
CA ASP A 733 -24.14 -4.20 17.71
C ASP A 733 -25.45 -4.15 16.88
N PHE A 734 -25.37 -3.94 15.56
CA PHE A 734 -26.51 -3.97 14.64
C PHE A 734 -26.59 -5.24 13.79
N VAL A 735 -25.49 -5.98 13.66
CA VAL A 735 -25.37 -7.13 12.75
C VAL A 735 -24.64 -8.26 13.47
N SER A 736 -25.38 -9.31 13.80
CA SER A 736 -24.88 -10.52 14.43
C SER A 736 -24.16 -11.43 13.44
N MET A 737 -23.36 -12.38 13.92
CA MET A 737 -22.77 -13.41 13.05
C MET A 737 -23.86 -14.25 12.38
N ALA A 738 -24.94 -14.58 13.10
CA ALA A 738 -26.08 -15.32 12.57
C ALA A 738 -26.79 -14.57 11.43
N ASP A 739 -26.91 -13.24 11.53
CA ASP A 739 -27.41 -12.41 10.43
C ASP A 739 -26.47 -12.44 9.21
N LEU A 740 -25.14 -12.53 9.42
CA LEU A 740 -24.15 -12.67 8.35
C LEU A 740 -24.18 -14.07 7.69
N VAL A 741 -24.44 -15.14 8.46
CA VAL A 741 -24.66 -16.49 7.92
C VAL A 741 -25.85 -16.50 6.97
N ALA A 742 -26.99 -15.95 7.40
CA ALA A 742 -28.19 -15.85 6.56
C ALA A 742 -27.97 -14.94 5.34
N LEU A 743 -27.29 -13.80 5.52
CA LEU A 743 -26.94 -12.90 4.42
C LEU A 743 -25.99 -13.58 3.41
N GLY A 744 -25.08 -14.40 3.90
CA GLY A 744 -24.20 -15.21 3.07
C GLY A 744 -24.97 -16.09 2.10
N THR A 745 -26.00 -16.80 2.57
CA THR A 745 -26.88 -17.60 1.71
C THR A 745 -27.60 -16.78 0.67
N VAL A 746 -28.17 -15.63 1.07
CA VAL A 746 -28.85 -14.71 0.16
C VAL A 746 -27.90 -14.27 -0.96
N MET A 747 -26.66 -13.94 -0.59
CA MET A 747 -25.62 -13.55 -1.55
C MET A 747 -25.20 -14.71 -2.45
N SER A 748 -24.95 -15.91 -1.90
CA SER A 748 -24.59 -17.11 -2.68
C SER A 748 -25.64 -17.42 -3.74
N ASN A 749 -26.92 -17.40 -3.35
CA ASN A 749 -28.02 -17.63 -4.28
C ASN A 749 -28.07 -16.56 -5.38
N ASN A 750 -28.09 -15.28 -5.02
CA ASN A 750 -28.30 -14.19 -5.98
C ASN A 750 -27.12 -14.04 -6.96
N LEU A 751 -25.89 -14.28 -6.49
CA LEU A 751 -24.67 -14.15 -7.29
C LEU A 751 -24.43 -15.36 -8.21
N CYS A 752 -24.91 -16.53 -7.84
CA CYS A 752 -24.76 -17.74 -8.64
C CYS A 752 -25.91 -17.96 -9.64
N GLY A 753 -26.86 -17.02 -9.78
CA GLY A 753 -27.92 -17.11 -10.79
C GLY A 753 -29.31 -17.47 -10.26
N GLY A 754 -29.50 -17.53 -8.95
CA GLY A 754 -30.81 -17.66 -8.31
C GLY A 754 -31.63 -16.37 -8.39
N ASN A 755 -32.95 -16.46 -8.17
CA ASN A 755 -33.82 -15.28 -8.06
C ASN A 755 -33.60 -14.57 -6.71
N LEU A 756 -33.94 -13.28 -6.62
CA LEU A 756 -33.78 -12.47 -5.41
C LEU A 756 -34.43 -13.13 -4.18
N MET A 757 -33.58 -13.58 -3.25
CA MET A 757 -34.03 -14.18 -2.00
C MET A 757 -34.40 -13.08 -0.98
N PRO A 758 -35.62 -13.07 -0.40
CA PRO A 758 -35.98 -12.15 0.67
C PRO A 758 -35.13 -12.36 1.92
N TYR A 759 -34.69 -11.27 2.55
CA TYR A 759 -33.88 -11.33 3.77
C TYR A 759 -34.58 -10.61 4.92
N ARG A 760 -34.73 -11.29 6.06
CA ARG A 760 -35.26 -10.74 7.32
C ARG A 760 -34.13 -10.72 8.36
N PRO A 761 -33.68 -9.55 8.85
CA PRO A 761 -32.61 -9.48 9.84
C PRO A 761 -33.14 -9.67 11.27
N GLY A 762 -32.24 -9.71 12.25
CA GLY A 762 -32.58 -9.72 13.68
C GLY A 762 -32.26 -11.04 14.39
N ARG A 763 -31.41 -11.88 13.80
CA ARG A 763 -30.91 -13.10 14.45
C ARG A 763 -30.01 -12.75 15.63
N ILE A 764 -30.01 -13.60 16.64
CA ILE A 764 -29.22 -13.45 17.86
C ILE A 764 -28.17 -14.55 17.89
N ASP A 765 -26.91 -14.19 18.12
CA ASP A 765 -25.81 -15.14 18.21
C ASP A 765 -25.94 -16.03 19.47
N ALA A 766 -25.70 -17.32 19.29
CA ALA A 766 -25.67 -18.30 20.35
C ALA A 766 -24.53 -18.02 21.33
N THR A 767 -24.76 -18.33 22.60
CA THR A 767 -23.74 -18.18 23.66
C THR A 767 -23.00 -19.47 23.99
N GLY A 768 -23.38 -20.57 23.34
CA GLY A 768 -22.77 -21.89 23.46
C GLY A 768 -23.10 -22.76 22.24
N PRO A 769 -22.60 -24.00 22.21
CA PRO A 769 -22.96 -24.97 21.16
C PRO A 769 -24.46 -25.29 21.19
N GLY A 770 -25.00 -25.73 20.06
CA GLY A 770 -26.33 -26.25 19.90
C GLY A 770 -26.60 -27.45 20.81
N ILE A 771 -27.87 -27.55 21.25
CA ILE A 771 -28.34 -28.53 22.25
C ILE A 771 -28.49 -29.94 21.62
N THR A 772 -28.53 -30.04 20.30
CA THR A 772 -28.64 -31.29 19.54
C THR A 772 -27.27 -31.89 19.19
N SER A 773 -27.23 -33.21 18.99
CA SER A 773 -25.99 -34.00 18.93
C SER A 773 -25.14 -33.85 17.66
N GLY A 774 -25.46 -32.93 16.74
CA GLY A 774 -24.70 -32.68 15.52
C GLY A 774 -25.57 -32.53 14.27
N VAL A 775 -25.02 -32.89 13.12
CA VAL A 775 -25.68 -32.89 11.81
C VAL A 775 -25.59 -34.30 11.18
N PRO A 776 -26.45 -34.67 10.20
CA PRO A 776 -26.34 -35.97 9.55
C PRO A 776 -25.01 -36.10 8.80
N ALA A 777 -24.27 -37.19 9.05
CA ALA A 777 -23.05 -37.55 8.32
C ALA A 777 -23.39 -38.35 7.05
N PRO A 778 -22.47 -38.46 6.07
CA PRO A 778 -22.73 -39.22 4.84
C PRO A 778 -23.17 -40.68 5.06
N GLU A 779 -22.71 -41.30 6.15
CA GLU A 779 -23.04 -42.66 6.57
C GLU A 779 -24.31 -42.78 7.44
N THR A 780 -24.91 -41.66 7.86
CA THR A 780 -26.16 -41.65 8.64
C THR A 780 -27.27 -42.35 7.86
N ASN A 781 -28.06 -43.18 8.55
CA ASN A 781 -29.14 -43.92 7.91
C ASN A 781 -30.31 -42.98 7.56
N LEU A 782 -31.22 -43.44 6.69
CA LEU A 782 -32.31 -42.61 6.16
C LEU A 782 -33.29 -42.15 7.26
N GLU A 783 -33.65 -43.03 8.19
CA GLU A 783 -34.61 -42.72 9.26
C GLU A 783 -34.07 -41.60 10.14
N GLU A 784 -32.84 -41.74 10.62
CA GLU A 784 -32.16 -40.74 11.43
C GLU A 784 -31.94 -39.42 10.65
N THR A 785 -31.60 -39.50 9.36
CA THR A 785 -31.47 -38.31 8.50
C THR A 785 -32.79 -37.54 8.42
N LEU A 786 -33.91 -38.24 8.21
CA LEU A 786 -35.24 -37.62 8.15
C LEU A 786 -35.65 -37.05 9.51
N GLU A 787 -35.28 -37.67 10.62
CA GLU A 787 -35.51 -37.10 11.96
C GLU A 787 -34.81 -35.75 12.17
N PHE A 788 -33.59 -35.55 11.62
CA PHE A 788 -32.92 -34.24 11.67
C PHE A 788 -33.74 -33.17 10.95
N PHE A 789 -34.23 -33.46 9.74
CA PHE A 789 -35.04 -32.51 8.97
C PHE A 789 -36.42 -32.28 9.61
N GLU A 790 -37.07 -33.33 10.11
CA GLU A 790 -38.39 -33.23 10.75
C GLU A 790 -38.32 -32.32 11.99
N ARG A 791 -37.28 -32.48 12.83
CA ARG A 791 -37.03 -31.57 13.97
C ARG A 791 -36.79 -30.13 13.54
N ALA A 792 -36.16 -29.90 12.39
CA ALA A 792 -35.97 -28.57 11.82
C ALA A 792 -37.23 -28.03 11.12
N GLY A 793 -38.33 -28.80 11.07
CA GLY A 793 -39.60 -28.42 10.46
C GLY A 793 -39.68 -28.66 8.95
N PHE A 794 -38.94 -29.64 8.42
CA PHE A 794 -38.92 -30.04 7.01
C PHE A 794 -39.39 -31.48 6.89
N ASP A 795 -40.48 -31.72 6.16
CA ASP A 795 -40.95 -33.07 5.88
C ASP A 795 -40.05 -33.80 4.86
N LYS A 796 -40.41 -35.03 4.49
CA LYS A 796 -39.60 -35.82 3.55
C LYS A 796 -39.45 -35.16 2.16
N VAL A 797 -40.51 -34.52 1.64
CA VAL A 797 -40.49 -33.86 0.33
C VAL A 797 -39.61 -32.62 0.40
N ASP A 798 -39.78 -31.84 1.47
CA ASP A 798 -38.95 -30.69 1.81
C ASP A 798 -37.45 -31.07 1.95
N SER A 799 -37.15 -32.21 2.58
CA SER A 799 -35.78 -32.71 2.79
C SER A 799 -35.07 -33.04 1.48
N ILE A 800 -35.75 -33.76 0.58
CA ILE A 800 -35.25 -34.07 -0.76
C ILE A 800 -35.02 -32.78 -1.54
N GLY A 801 -36.01 -31.89 -1.53
CA GLY A 801 -35.94 -30.61 -2.24
C GLY A 801 -34.82 -29.71 -1.74
N LEU A 802 -34.68 -29.54 -0.42
CA LEU A 802 -33.66 -28.67 0.17
C LEU A 802 -32.25 -29.18 -0.11
N THR A 803 -32.05 -30.51 -0.06
CA THR A 803 -30.77 -31.15 -0.39
C THR A 803 -30.41 -30.93 -1.86
N ALA A 804 -31.35 -31.17 -2.79
CA ALA A 804 -31.12 -30.90 -4.22
C ALA A 804 -30.80 -29.42 -4.47
N CYS A 805 -31.54 -28.50 -3.85
CA CYS A 805 -31.32 -27.07 -3.98
C CYS A 805 -29.95 -26.61 -3.46
N GLY A 806 -29.51 -27.10 -2.29
CA GLY A 806 -28.19 -26.78 -1.73
C GLY A 806 -27.04 -27.37 -2.56
N HIS A 807 -27.23 -28.55 -3.14
CA HIS A 807 -26.20 -29.26 -3.91
C HIS A 807 -25.93 -28.66 -5.28
N THR A 808 -26.86 -27.87 -5.82
CA THR A 808 -26.65 -27.04 -7.01
C THR A 808 -25.34 -26.24 -6.99
N LEU A 809 -24.92 -25.74 -5.82
CA LEU A 809 -23.67 -24.96 -5.69
C LEU A 809 -22.52 -25.77 -5.07
N GLY A 810 -22.81 -26.97 -4.57
CA GLY A 810 -21.98 -27.68 -3.60
C GLY A 810 -20.88 -28.56 -4.20
N SER A 811 -19.97 -28.98 -3.34
CA SER A 811 -18.93 -29.96 -3.64
C SER A 811 -18.49 -30.70 -2.38
N VAL A 812 -17.96 -31.91 -2.52
CA VAL A 812 -17.29 -32.66 -1.45
C VAL A 812 -15.78 -32.70 -1.74
N HIS A 813 -14.95 -32.59 -0.71
CA HIS A 813 -13.49 -32.58 -0.84
C HIS A 813 -12.87 -33.87 -0.30
N HIS A 814 -11.97 -34.49 -1.07
CA HIS A 814 -11.16 -35.64 -0.62
C HIS A 814 -10.47 -35.37 0.72
N GLY A 815 -9.90 -34.18 0.90
CA GLY A 815 -9.18 -33.80 2.13
C GLY A 815 -10.05 -33.84 3.41
N GLY A 816 -11.37 -33.75 3.29
CA GLY A 816 -12.30 -33.91 4.42
C GLY A 816 -13.00 -35.27 4.45
N PHE A 817 -13.32 -35.82 3.28
CA PHE A 817 -14.14 -37.02 3.13
C PHE A 817 -13.49 -37.99 2.11
N PRO A 818 -12.34 -38.61 2.46
CA PRO A 818 -11.61 -39.47 1.54
C PRO A 818 -12.40 -40.71 1.13
N GLU A 819 -13.31 -41.18 1.99
CA GLU A 819 -14.22 -42.30 1.74
C GLU A 819 -15.39 -41.96 0.79
N VAL A 820 -15.58 -40.67 0.49
CA VAL A 820 -16.65 -40.17 -0.41
C VAL A 820 -16.08 -39.78 -1.77
N VAL A 821 -14.91 -39.13 -1.76
CA VAL A 821 -14.25 -38.64 -2.97
C VAL A 821 -12.88 -39.29 -3.05
N ASP A 822 -12.59 -39.95 -4.17
CA ASP A 822 -11.30 -40.62 -4.39
C ASP A 822 -10.14 -39.61 -4.54
N ASN A 823 -8.92 -40.04 -4.18
CA ASN A 823 -7.73 -39.20 -4.23
C ASN A 823 -7.37 -38.73 -5.66
N SER A 824 -7.90 -39.37 -6.71
CA SER A 824 -7.71 -38.96 -8.10
C SER A 824 -8.25 -37.56 -8.43
N THR A 825 -9.12 -36.98 -7.59
CA THR A 825 -9.59 -35.59 -7.77
C THR A 825 -8.57 -34.55 -7.30
N VAL A 826 -7.54 -34.96 -6.55
CA VAL A 826 -6.49 -34.08 -6.04
C VAL A 826 -5.49 -33.72 -7.14
N SER A 827 -5.34 -32.42 -7.40
CA SER A 827 -4.38 -31.89 -8.39
C SER A 827 -3.69 -30.63 -7.85
N PRO A 828 -2.62 -30.13 -8.49
CA PRO A 828 -1.94 -28.90 -8.05
C PRO A 828 -2.84 -27.66 -7.96
N ASN A 829 -3.96 -27.63 -8.69
CA ASN A 829 -5.00 -26.59 -8.68
C ASN A 829 -6.34 -27.06 -8.06
N ASN A 830 -6.33 -28.21 -7.38
CA ASN A 830 -7.43 -28.79 -6.62
C ASN A 830 -6.87 -29.61 -5.45
N THR A 831 -6.04 -28.99 -4.63
CA THR A 831 -5.19 -29.60 -3.59
C THR A 831 -5.96 -30.33 -2.50
N ASN A 832 -7.24 -30.01 -2.28
CA ASN A 832 -8.12 -30.76 -1.37
C ASN A 832 -9.06 -31.73 -2.10
N GLY A 833 -8.96 -31.87 -3.43
CA GLY A 833 -9.73 -32.82 -4.22
C GLY A 833 -11.24 -32.57 -4.20
N GLY A 834 -11.66 -31.33 -4.45
CA GLY A 834 -13.07 -30.95 -4.56
C GLY A 834 -13.74 -31.60 -5.78
N ALA A 835 -14.89 -32.24 -5.55
CA ALA A 835 -15.75 -32.84 -6.55
C ALA A 835 -17.17 -32.24 -6.41
N ASN A 836 -17.66 -31.59 -7.48
CA ASN A 836 -18.95 -30.90 -7.49
C ASN A 836 -20.11 -31.90 -7.59
N PHE A 837 -21.31 -31.47 -7.16
CA PHE A 837 -22.49 -32.33 -7.26
C PHE A 837 -23.14 -32.38 -8.65
N ASP A 838 -22.82 -31.44 -9.54
CA ASP A 838 -23.22 -31.46 -10.95
C ASP A 838 -22.09 -30.96 -11.87
N SER A 839 -22.35 -30.91 -13.18
CA SER A 839 -21.36 -30.42 -14.16
C SER A 839 -21.17 -28.90 -14.19
N THR A 840 -22.03 -28.14 -13.51
CA THR A 840 -22.08 -26.67 -13.55
C THR A 840 -21.61 -26.06 -12.24
N ARG A 841 -20.30 -25.89 -12.15
CA ARG A 841 -19.66 -25.36 -10.94
C ARG A 841 -20.13 -23.94 -10.59
N GLY A 842 -20.72 -23.79 -9.40
CA GLY A 842 -21.03 -22.48 -8.82
C GLY A 842 -22.14 -21.72 -9.55
N VAL A 843 -23.00 -22.43 -10.28
CA VAL A 843 -24.16 -21.90 -10.98
C VAL A 843 -25.41 -22.48 -10.32
N PHE A 844 -26.39 -21.64 -10.01
CA PHE A 844 -27.66 -22.03 -9.41
C PHE A 844 -28.66 -22.41 -10.51
N ASP A 845 -28.71 -23.70 -10.87
CA ASP A 845 -29.53 -24.22 -11.97
C ASP A 845 -30.10 -25.64 -11.66
N PRO A 846 -30.99 -26.21 -12.50
CA PRO A 846 -31.61 -27.50 -12.21
C PRO A 846 -30.76 -28.73 -12.62
N LEU A 847 -29.49 -28.58 -13.00
CA LEU A 847 -28.69 -29.68 -13.55
C LEU A 847 -28.40 -30.78 -12.53
N VAL A 848 -28.21 -30.46 -11.27
CA VAL A 848 -28.09 -31.46 -10.19
C VAL A 848 -29.23 -32.50 -10.20
N VAL A 849 -30.47 -32.07 -10.50
CA VAL A 849 -31.64 -32.94 -10.60
C VAL A 849 -31.65 -33.70 -11.94
N GLN A 850 -31.33 -33.01 -13.05
CA GLN A 850 -31.35 -33.61 -14.38
C GLN A 850 -30.28 -34.69 -14.54
N GLU A 851 -29.06 -34.42 -14.09
CA GLU A 851 -27.93 -35.36 -14.14
C GLU A 851 -28.17 -36.60 -13.28
N TYR A 852 -28.76 -36.42 -12.09
CA TYR A 852 -29.19 -37.53 -11.23
C TYR A 852 -30.18 -38.46 -11.95
N LEU A 853 -31.33 -37.93 -12.40
CA LEU A 853 -32.39 -38.74 -13.01
C LEU A 853 -32.00 -39.37 -14.35
N SER A 854 -31.18 -38.68 -15.14
CA SER A 854 -30.72 -39.17 -16.45
C SER A 854 -29.45 -40.03 -16.37
N TRP A 855 -28.80 -40.08 -15.22
CA TRP A 855 -27.50 -40.74 -15.01
C TRP A 855 -26.39 -40.22 -15.95
N THR A 856 -26.39 -38.91 -16.21
CA THR A 856 -25.42 -38.21 -17.07
C THR A 856 -24.56 -37.23 -16.27
N GLY A 857 -23.51 -36.66 -16.88
CA GLY A 857 -22.65 -35.68 -16.22
C GLY A 857 -21.97 -36.24 -14.97
N GLN A 858 -22.11 -35.53 -13.84
CA GLN A 858 -21.65 -35.97 -12.52
C GLN A 858 -22.68 -36.86 -11.78
N LYS A 859 -23.82 -37.16 -12.41
CA LYS A 859 -24.85 -38.08 -11.90
C LYS A 859 -25.44 -37.68 -10.55
N GLY A 860 -25.52 -36.38 -10.27
CA GLY A 860 -25.94 -35.86 -8.96
C GLY A 860 -24.84 -35.89 -7.89
N GLY A 861 -23.61 -36.28 -8.25
CA GLY A 861 -22.42 -36.02 -7.46
C GLY A 861 -21.88 -37.17 -6.60
N PRO A 862 -20.84 -36.90 -5.79
CA PRO A 862 -20.17 -37.92 -5.00
C PRO A 862 -21.05 -38.60 -3.94
N LEU A 863 -22.02 -37.88 -3.36
CA LEU A 863 -22.96 -38.46 -2.38
C LEU A 863 -24.07 -39.30 -3.03
N VAL A 864 -24.10 -39.37 -4.37
CA VAL A 864 -24.90 -40.34 -5.13
C VAL A 864 -24.03 -41.49 -5.63
N THR A 865 -22.80 -41.19 -6.06
CA THR A 865 -21.95 -42.12 -6.84
C THR A 865 -20.77 -42.71 -6.08
N SER A 866 -20.56 -42.34 -4.81
CA SER A 866 -19.41 -42.78 -4.01
C SER A 866 -19.15 -44.29 -4.13
N TYR A 867 -17.87 -44.66 -4.18
CA TYR A 867 -17.44 -46.06 -4.16
C TYR A 867 -17.81 -46.74 -2.83
N ASN A 868 -17.89 -45.98 -1.74
CA ASN A 868 -18.43 -46.45 -0.47
C ASN A 868 -19.95 -46.29 -0.46
N GLU A 869 -20.67 -47.41 -0.59
CA GLU A 869 -22.13 -47.41 -0.67
C GLU A 869 -22.80 -46.84 0.58
N SER A 870 -22.19 -47.01 1.76
CA SER A 870 -22.75 -46.44 2.99
C SER A 870 -22.70 -44.91 3.00
N SER A 871 -21.81 -44.29 2.23
CA SER A 871 -21.69 -42.83 2.13
C SER A 871 -22.54 -42.21 1.01
N ARG A 872 -23.37 -43.00 0.30
CA ARG A 872 -24.30 -42.49 -0.73
C ARG A 872 -25.56 -41.86 -0.11
N SER A 873 -25.40 -40.84 0.73
CA SER A 873 -26.51 -40.21 1.49
C SER A 873 -27.61 -39.66 0.58
N ASP A 874 -27.22 -38.97 -0.49
CA ASP A 874 -28.16 -38.30 -1.38
C ASP A 874 -28.97 -39.32 -2.17
N LEU A 875 -28.33 -40.40 -2.63
CA LEU A 875 -29.04 -41.49 -3.31
C LEU A 875 -30.14 -42.08 -2.42
N ARG A 876 -29.82 -42.37 -1.15
CA ARG A 876 -30.80 -42.90 -0.19
C ARG A 876 -31.95 -41.93 0.06
N LEU A 877 -31.64 -40.64 0.16
CA LEU A 877 -32.65 -39.60 0.39
C LEU A 877 -33.53 -39.41 -0.85
N TYR A 878 -32.96 -39.30 -2.04
CA TYR A 878 -33.67 -39.08 -3.30
C TYR A 878 -34.59 -40.25 -3.66
N GLU A 879 -34.17 -41.51 -3.42
CA GLU A 879 -34.97 -42.70 -3.70
C GLU A 879 -36.06 -42.97 -2.64
N SER A 880 -36.04 -42.28 -1.50
CA SER A 880 -36.92 -42.54 -0.35
C SER A 880 -38.42 -42.30 -0.60
N ASP A 881 -38.76 -41.65 -1.71
CA ASP A 881 -40.14 -41.46 -2.18
C ASP A 881 -40.38 -42.06 -3.58
N GLY A 882 -39.46 -42.90 -4.05
CA GLY A 882 -39.48 -43.44 -5.41
C GLY A 882 -39.13 -42.42 -6.49
N ASN A 883 -38.26 -41.45 -6.18
CA ASN A 883 -37.86 -40.33 -7.05
C ASN A 883 -39.00 -39.37 -7.42
N ALA A 884 -40.13 -39.41 -6.71
CA ALA A 884 -41.30 -38.60 -7.02
C ALA A 884 -40.98 -37.10 -6.91
N THR A 885 -40.27 -36.69 -5.85
CA THR A 885 -39.86 -35.29 -5.65
C THR A 885 -38.81 -34.85 -6.68
N MET A 886 -37.82 -35.69 -6.99
CA MET A 886 -36.80 -35.36 -8.00
C MET A 886 -37.43 -35.18 -9.40
N GLU A 887 -38.36 -36.05 -9.79
CA GLU A 887 -39.11 -35.90 -11.05
C GLU A 887 -39.98 -34.64 -11.07
N ALA A 888 -40.60 -34.31 -9.93
CA ALA A 888 -41.34 -33.06 -9.80
C ALA A 888 -40.43 -31.84 -9.99
N LEU A 889 -39.26 -31.80 -9.35
CA LEU A 889 -38.27 -30.73 -9.51
C LEU A 889 -37.77 -30.61 -10.96
N ARG A 890 -37.47 -31.73 -11.62
CA ARG A 890 -37.05 -31.74 -13.04
C ARG A 890 -38.08 -31.09 -13.95
N SER A 891 -39.36 -31.33 -13.69
CA SER A 891 -40.46 -30.82 -14.51
C SER A 891 -40.70 -29.30 -14.39
N GLN A 892 -40.08 -28.63 -13.40
CA GLN A 892 -40.33 -27.22 -13.10
C GLN A 892 -39.60 -26.23 -14.04
N GLY A 893 -38.53 -26.65 -14.73
CA GLY A 893 -37.74 -25.76 -15.59
C GLY A 893 -37.24 -24.54 -14.81
N GLU A 894 -37.57 -23.33 -15.28
CA GLU A 894 -37.15 -22.08 -14.62
C GLU A 894 -37.75 -21.88 -13.22
N LYS A 895 -38.87 -22.54 -12.89
CA LYS A 895 -39.51 -22.46 -11.57
C LYS A 895 -38.76 -23.24 -10.48
N PHE A 896 -37.78 -24.06 -10.84
CA PHE A 896 -36.89 -24.74 -9.89
C PHE A 896 -36.27 -23.75 -8.89
N ALA A 897 -35.81 -22.60 -9.39
CA ALA A 897 -35.23 -21.55 -8.55
C ALA A 897 -36.22 -21.00 -7.51
N ASP A 898 -37.50 -20.86 -7.86
CA ASP A 898 -38.53 -20.38 -6.94
C ASP A 898 -38.80 -21.38 -5.81
N THR A 899 -38.86 -22.67 -6.13
CA THR A 899 -38.96 -23.74 -5.12
C THR A 899 -37.76 -23.73 -4.18
N CYS A 900 -36.55 -23.61 -4.72
CA CYS A 900 -35.35 -23.56 -3.90
C CYS A 900 -35.27 -22.32 -3.01
N ILE A 901 -35.70 -21.16 -3.48
CA ILE A 901 -35.78 -19.94 -2.65
C ILE A 901 -36.83 -20.10 -1.56
N GLY A 902 -37.93 -20.78 -1.82
CA GLY A 902 -38.92 -21.11 -0.79
C GLY A 902 -38.33 -21.97 0.33
N LEU A 903 -37.57 -23.01 -0.04
CA LEU A 903 -36.96 -23.95 0.90
C LEU A 903 -35.76 -23.34 1.66
N LEU A 904 -34.81 -22.73 0.95
CA LEU A 904 -33.67 -22.04 1.55
C LEU A 904 -34.10 -20.82 2.36
N GLY A 905 -35.14 -20.11 1.90
CA GLY A 905 -35.78 -19.01 2.63
C GLY A 905 -36.37 -19.45 3.97
N ARG A 906 -37.06 -20.61 4.00
CA ARG A 906 -37.50 -21.23 5.25
C ARG A 906 -36.31 -21.60 6.13
N ALA A 907 -35.26 -22.20 5.56
CA ALA A 907 -34.08 -22.63 6.31
C ALA A 907 -33.35 -21.45 6.98
N ILE A 908 -33.15 -20.34 6.27
CA ILE A 908 -32.56 -19.14 6.90
C ILE A 908 -33.46 -18.60 8.01
N ASP A 909 -34.79 -18.62 7.83
CA ASP A 909 -35.76 -18.07 8.78
C ASP A 909 -36.09 -19.02 9.95
N THR A 910 -35.56 -20.25 9.95
CA THR A 910 -35.59 -21.16 11.11
C THR A 910 -34.65 -20.63 12.18
N VAL A 911 -35.21 -20.06 13.25
CA VAL A 911 -34.48 -19.45 14.38
C VAL A 911 -35.08 -19.92 15.71
N PRO A 912 -34.38 -19.77 16.84
CA PRO A 912 -34.94 -20.08 18.15
C PRO A 912 -36.23 -19.31 18.43
N SER A 913 -37.16 -19.92 19.18
CA SER A 913 -38.50 -19.38 19.45
C SER A 913 -38.55 -18.01 20.14
N HIS A 914 -37.48 -17.63 20.84
CA HIS A 914 -37.35 -16.34 21.51
C HIS A 914 -36.81 -15.22 20.59
N VAL A 915 -36.38 -15.57 19.37
CA VAL A 915 -35.90 -14.63 18.35
C VAL A 915 -37.07 -14.20 17.47
N VAL A 916 -37.25 -12.89 17.32
CA VAL A 916 -38.28 -12.33 16.43
C VAL A 916 -37.59 -11.62 15.28
N LEU A 917 -37.64 -12.23 14.10
CA LEU A 917 -37.11 -11.63 12.88
C LEU A 917 -37.88 -10.38 12.49
N LYS A 918 -37.16 -9.36 12.02
CA LYS A 918 -37.73 -8.10 11.54
C LYS A 918 -38.38 -8.27 10.17
N ASP A 919 -38.97 -7.19 9.66
CA ASP A 919 -39.50 -7.16 8.30
C ASP A 919 -38.43 -7.35 7.23
N LYS A 920 -38.87 -7.82 6.06
CA LYS A 920 -38.00 -8.01 4.90
C LYS A 920 -37.31 -6.69 4.56
N ILE A 921 -35.99 -6.73 4.37
CA ILE A 921 -35.25 -5.54 3.93
C ILE A 921 -35.52 -5.31 2.45
N GLU A 922 -35.98 -4.10 2.13
CA GLU A 922 -36.06 -3.60 0.77
C GLU A 922 -34.98 -2.55 0.52
N ALA A 923 -34.35 -2.59 -0.65
CA ALA A 923 -33.37 -1.59 -1.03
C ALA A 923 -34.06 -0.23 -1.21
N LEU A 924 -33.66 0.77 -0.41
CA LEU A 924 -34.15 2.13 -0.59
C LEU A 924 -33.80 2.66 -1.98
N VAL A 925 -34.70 3.35 -2.67
CA VAL A 925 -34.37 4.01 -3.95
C VAL A 925 -33.38 5.17 -3.73
N VAL A 926 -33.61 5.98 -2.70
CA VAL A 926 -32.72 7.09 -2.29
C VAL A 926 -32.20 6.77 -0.90
N LYS A 927 -30.87 6.71 -0.74
CA LYS A 927 -30.21 6.39 0.53
C LYS A 927 -29.08 7.39 0.81
N PRO A 928 -29.15 8.19 1.87
CA PRO A 928 -28.00 8.96 2.33
C PRO A 928 -26.92 8.05 2.91
N ILE A 929 -25.66 8.38 2.66
CA ILE A 929 -24.47 7.64 3.07
C ILE A 929 -23.53 8.61 3.78
N ASN A 930 -23.02 8.20 4.95
CA ASN A 930 -22.03 8.96 5.74
C ASN A 930 -22.39 10.44 5.91
N VAL A 931 -23.67 10.73 6.20
CA VAL A 931 -24.13 12.09 6.43
C VAL A 931 -23.74 12.51 7.84
N THR A 932 -22.73 13.36 7.98
CA THR A 932 -22.14 13.73 9.27
C THR A 932 -21.92 15.23 9.37
N PHE A 933 -22.10 15.76 10.58
CA PHE A 933 -21.65 17.11 10.90
C PHE A 933 -20.17 17.09 11.29
N GLY A 934 -19.45 18.15 10.92
CA GLY A 934 -18.04 18.35 11.24
C GLY A 934 -17.70 19.84 11.27
N PHE A 935 -16.41 20.16 11.27
CA PHE A 935 -15.92 21.54 11.20
C PHE A 935 -14.87 21.69 10.13
N ASP A 936 -14.87 22.86 9.48
CA ASP A 936 -13.94 23.20 8.42
C ASP A 936 -12.63 23.80 9.01
N PRO A 937 -11.61 24.26 8.23
CA PRO A 937 -10.34 24.65 8.84
C PRO A 937 -10.45 25.96 9.59
N ASP A 938 -11.47 26.74 9.24
CA ASP A 938 -11.82 28.01 9.84
C ASP A 938 -12.77 27.80 11.02
N ASP A 939 -12.85 26.56 11.53
CA ASP A 939 -13.65 26.19 12.69
C ASP A 939 -15.17 26.43 12.43
N ARG A 940 -15.62 26.43 11.16
CA ARG A 940 -17.04 26.59 10.80
C ARG A 940 -17.71 25.23 10.65
N LEU A 941 -18.93 25.09 11.16
CA LEU A 941 -19.75 23.90 11.01
C LEU A 941 -19.94 23.55 9.52
N LEU A 942 -19.93 22.27 9.20
CA LEU A 942 -20.27 21.74 7.88
C LEU A 942 -21.08 20.45 8.01
N LEU A 943 -21.90 20.17 7.00
CA LEU A 943 -22.59 18.90 6.84
C LEU A 943 -22.10 18.25 5.54
N THR A 944 -21.53 17.07 5.64
CA THR A 944 -21.00 16.30 4.49
C THR A 944 -21.67 14.96 4.38
N GLY A 945 -21.66 14.39 3.18
CA GLY A 945 -22.09 13.02 2.94
C GLY A 945 -22.26 12.76 1.45
N SER A 946 -22.98 11.69 1.13
CA SER A 946 -23.38 11.38 -0.24
C SER A 946 -24.80 10.86 -0.29
N ILE A 947 -25.48 11.08 -1.41
CA ILE A 947 -26.77 10.45 -1.69
C ILE A 947 -26.55 9.31 -2.69
N ARG A 948 -26.97 8.10 -2.34
CA ARG A 948 -26.99 6.95 -3.23
C ARG A 948 -28.38 6.81 -3.83
N ILE A 949 -28.48 6.82 -5.16
CA ILE A 949 -29.69 6.53 -5.92
C ILE A 949 -29.57 5.12 -6.49
N LEU A 950 -30.62 4.31 -6.33
CA LEU A 950 -30.77 3.01 -6.96
C LEU A 950 -31.72 3.12 -8.15
N ASN A 951 -31.16 2.94 -9.34
CA ASN A 951 -31.83 2.99 -10.64
C ASN A 951 -32.19 1.60 -11.13
N ALA A 952 -33.23 1.51 -11.96
CA ALA A 952 -33.59 0.26 -12.63
C ALA A 952 -32.49 -0.15 -13.63
N ALA A 953 -32.32 -1.45 -13.84
CA ALA A 953 -31.33 -1.98 -14.77
C ALA A 953 -31.49 -1.40 -16.18
N GLY A 954 -30.39 -0.96 -16.79
CA GLY A 954 -30.38 -0.40 -18.15
C GLY A 954 -30.85 1.06 -18.29
N THR A 955 -31.13 1.76 -17.18
CA THR A 955 -31.44 3.20 -17.21
C THR A 955 -30.17 4.05 -17.12
N GLN A 956 -30.13 5.19 -17.82
CA GLN A 956 -29.02 6.16 -17.72
C GLN A 956 -29.13 6.96 -16.42
N ASP A 957 -28.00 7.18 -15.76
CA ASP A 957 -27.91 8.00 -14.56
C ASP A 957 -28.22 9.47 -14.86
N ALA A 958 -28.94 10.14 -13.95
CA ALA A 958 -29.09 11.58 -14.01
C ALA A 958 -27.72 12.23 -13.71
N PRO A 959 -27.25 13.20 -14.51
CA PRO A 959 -25.95 13.85 -14.28
C PRO A 959 -25.95 14.66 -12.96
N SER A 960 -27.13 15.10 -12.51
CA SER A 960 -27.32 15.77 -11.24
C SER A 960 -28.69 15.49 -10.63
N ILE A 961 -28.81 15.71 -9.32
CA ILE A 961 -30.06 15.68 -8.55
C ILE A 961 -30.17 16.92 -7.67
N THR A 962 -31.38 17.27 -7.24
CA THR A 962 -31.61 18.39 -6.31
C THR A 962 -31.84 17.88 -4.89
N MET A 963 -31.14 18.49 -3.94
CA MET A 963 -31.35 18.33 -2.51
C MET A 963 -31.88 19.64 -1.91
N SER A 964 -33.01 19.58 -1.22
CA SER A 964 -33.59 20.71 -0.49
C SER A 964 -33.23 20.64 0.99
N ILE A 965 -32.60 21.67 1.55
CA ILE A 965 -32.24 21.74 2.97
C ILE A 965 -32.47 23.16 3.51
N ALA A 966 -33.18 23.28 4.63
CA ALA A 966 -33.45 24.58 5.28
C ALA A 966 -34.01 25.68 4.34
N GLY A 967 -34.79 25.31 3.32
CA GLY A 967 -35.33 26.24 2.32
C GLY A 967 -34.40 26.60 1.16
N HIS A 968 -33.23 25.95 1.07
CA HIS A 968 -32.29 26.07 -0.04
C HIS A 968 -32.32 24.81 -0.90
N ASP A 969 -32.35 24.99 -2.22
CA ASP A 969 -32.16 23.91 -3.19
C ASP A 969 -30.70 23.88 -3.64
N ILE A 970 -30.07 22.72 -3.49
CA ILE A 970 -28.65 22.46 -3.79
C ILE A 970 -28.59 21.40 -4.88
N GLU A 971 -27.94 21.72 -5.99
CA GLU A 971 -27.67 20.75 -7.05
C GLU A 971 -26.47 19.89 -6.68
N LEU A 972 -26.65 18.57 -6.72
CA LEU A 972 -25.64 17.56 -6.47
C LEU A 972 -25.29 16.86 -7.77
N VAL A 973 -24.01 16.70 -8.07
CA VAL A 973 -23.52 16.07 -9.31
C VAL A 973 -23.15 14.62 -9.04
N ALA A 974 -23.46 13.72 -9.98
CA ALA A 974 -23.11 12.30 -9.86
C ALA A 974 -21.58 12.10 -9.90
N GLU A 975 -21.05 11.20 -9.07
CA GLU A 975 -19.68 10.68 -9.19
C GLU A 975 -19.53 9.79 -10.42
N GLN A 976 -18.34 9.83 -11.03
CA GLN A 976 -18.06 9.10 -12.27
C GLN A 976 -17.81 7.59 -12.05
N GLU A 977 -17.56 7.15 -10.82
CA GLU A 977 -17.43 5.75 -10.47
C GLU A 977 -18.78 5.15 -10.09
N ILE A 978 -19.40 4.47 -11.04
CA ILE A 978 -20.65 3.73 -10.84
C ILE A 978 -20.31 2.41 -10.15
N GLY A 979 -20.53 2.34 -8.84
CA GLY A 979 -20.69 1.05 -8.18
C GLY A 979 -21.90 0.34 -8.79
N LYS A 980 -21.71 -0.82 -9.42
CA LYS A 980 -22.82 -1.68 -9.85
C LYS A 980 -23.29 -2.47 -8.64
N SER A 981 -24.45 -2.13 -8.09
CA SER A 981 -24.91 -2.77 -6.85
C SER A 981 -26.40 -3.09 -6.82
N VAL A 982 -26.85 -3.96 -7.74
CA VAL A 982 -27.82 -5.03 -7.43
C VAL A 982 -27.66 -6.14 -8.48
N TYR A 983 -27.22 -7.34 -8.09
CA TYR A 983 -26.92 -8.46 -9.01
C TYR A 983 -28.10 -9.42 -9.15
N GLY A 984 -28.47 -9.77 -10.38
CA GLY A 984 -29.48 -10.79 -10.70
C GLY A 984 -28.98 -11.89 -11.65
N ARG A 985 -29.93 -12.73 -12.10
CA ARG A 985 -29.70 -13.98 -12.86
C ARG A 985 -28.87 -13.77 -14.13
N ASN A 986 -27.89 -14.65 -14.38
CA ASN A 986 -27.09 -14.70 -15.63
C ASN A 986 -26.38 -13.39 -16.01
N GLY A 987 -25.87 -12.63 -15.04
CA GLY A 987 -25.18 -11.36 -15.30
C GLY A 987 -26.11 -10.17 -15.60
N ILE A 988 -27.42 -10.35 -15.40
CA ILE A 988 -28.41 -9.27 -15.50
C ILE A 988 -28.46 -8.55 -14.15
N GLU A 989 -28.19 -7.24 -14.13
CA GLU A 989 -28.32 -6.40 -12.94
C GLU A 989 -29.81 -6.26 -12.56
N TYR A 990 -30.15 -6.29 -11.27
CA TYR A 990 -31.47 -5.87 -10.78
C TYR A 990 -31.58 -4.33 -10.74
N GLY A 991 -30.45 -3.62 -10.74
CA GLY A 991 -30.37 -2.16 -10.73
C GLY A 991 -28.93 -1.62 -10.66
N ALA A 992 -28.76 -0.36 -11.04
CA ALA A 992 -27.49 0.37 -11.00
C ALA A 992 -27.53 1.43 -9.90
N THR A 993 -26.39 1.71 -9.24
CA THR A 993 -26.35 2.74 -8.19
C THR A 993 -25.44 3.90 -8.56
N SER A 994 -25.95 5.12 -8.47
CA SER A 994 -25.17 6.35 -8.60
C SER A 994 -25.07 7.09 -7.27
N TYR A 995 -23.93 7.73 -7.05
CA TYR A 995 -23.60 8.44 -5.82
C TYR A 995 -23.45 9.94 -6.09
N TYR A 996 -23.98 10.77 -5.20
CA TYR A 996 -24.03 12.22 -5.34
C TYR A 996 -23.47 12.85 -4.05
N PRO A 997 -22.16 13.13 -3.97
CA PRO A 997 -21.54 13.71 -2.79
C PRO A 997 -21.98 15.16 -2.57
N PHE A 998 -21.94 15.61 -1.32
CA PHE A 998 -22.27 16.98 -0.95
C PHE A 998 -21.45 17.48 0.24
N LEU A 999 -21.27 18.80 0.27
CA LEU A 999 -20.72 19.56 1.39
C LEU A 999 -21.56 20.83 1.54
N ILE A 1000 -22.17 21.01 2.71
CA ILE A 1000 -23.08 22.12 3.00
C ILE A 1000 -22.52 22.94 4.17
N PRO A 1001 -22.25 24.24 3.96
CA PRO A 1001 -21.77 25.12 5.03
C PRO A 1001 -22.76 25.27 6.19
N GLY A 1002 -22.22 25.53 7.38
CA GLY A 1002 -22.95 25.69 8.63
C GLY A 1002 -24.03 26.77 8.62
N ALA A 1003 -23.84 27.83 7.82
CA ALA A 1003 -24.84 28.87 7.64
C ALA A 1003 -26.20 28.32 7.15
N ILE A 1004 -26.18 27.22 6.39
CA ILE A 1004 -27.37 26.53 5.87
C ILE A 1004 -27.73 25.34 6.79
N SER A 1005 -26.74 24.56 7.24
CA SER A 1005 -26.99 23.28 7.91
C SER A 1005 -27.23 23.37 9.42
N ARG A 1006 -26.80 24.44 10.10
CA ARG A 1006 -26.88 24.58 11.58
C ARG A 1006 -28.30 24.40 12.14
N ASN A 1007 -29.28 24.99 11.46
CA ASN A 1007 -30.69 24.95 11.87
C ASN A 1007 -31.52 23.92 11.08
N ALA A 1008 -30.88 23.14 10.20
CA ALA A 1008 -31.57 22.14 9.42
C ALA A 1008 -31.93 20.94 10.32
N THR A 1009 -33.22 20.63 10.40
CA THR A 1009 -33.72 19.41 11.07
C THR A 1009 -33.87 18.24 10.11
N SER A 1010 -33.79 18.52 8.80
CA SER A 1010 -33.94 17.55 7.73
C SER A 1010 -33.44 18.10 6.41
N PHE A 1011 -33.16 17.21 5.48
CA PHE A 1011 -33.02 17.52 4.05
C PHE A 1011 -33.90 16.58 3.24
N SER A 1012 -34.27 16.99 2.04
CA SER A 1012 -35.11 16.21 1.13
C SER A 1012 -34.42 16.02 -0.21
N VAL A 1013 -34.54 14.82 -0.78
CA VAL A 1013 -34.00 14.49 -2.11
C VAL A 1013 -35.05 13.69 -2.86
N GLN A 1014 -35.38 14.11 -4.09
CA GLN A 1014 -36.40 13.45 -4.92
C GLN A 1014 -37.72 13.18 -4.18
N GLY A 1015 -38.17 14.13 -3.35
CA GLY A 1015 -39.42 14.02 -2.58
C GLY A 1015 -39.35 13.14 -1.33
N ARG A 1016 -38.20 12.52 -1.01
CA ARG A 1016 -37.97 11.80 0.25
C ARG A 1016 -37.25 12.70 1.26
N THR A 1017 -37.70 12.70 2.51
CA THR A 1017 -37.15 13.55 3.57
C THR A 1017 -36.37 12.71 4.59
N PHE A 1018 -35.18 13.16 4.94
CA PHE A 1018 -34.27 12.53 5.89
C PHE A 1018 -34.00 13.49 7.05
N LEU A 1019 -34.07 12.98 8.28
CA LEU A 1019 -33.85 13.78 9.48
C LEU A 1019 -32.35 14.04 9.70
N LEU A 1020 -32.04 15.23 10.23
CA LEU A 1020 -30.71 15.64 10.67
C LEU A 1020 -30.75 15.97 12.16
N GLN A 1021 -29.70 15.62 12.88
CA GLN A 1021 -29.55 15.95 14.29
C GLN A 1021 -28.30 16.81 14.51
N SER A 1022 -28.49 18.13 14.68
CA SER A 1022 -27.40 19.07 14.96
C SER A 1022 -27.23 19.39 16.45
N LYS A 1023 -28.02 18.77 17.35
CA LYS A 1023 -27.99 19.07 18.79
C LYS A 1023 -26.91 18.34 19.58
N ALA A 1024 -26.33 17.26 19.05
CA ALA A 1024 -25.12 16.63 19.54
C ALA A 1024 -24.67 15.63 18.46
N PHE A 1025 -23.41 15.66 18.07
CA PHE A 1025 -22.89 14.76 17.03
C PHE A 1025 -21.45 14.37 17.30
N ILE A 1026 -21.10 13.16 16.90
CA ILE A 1026 -19.73 12.65 16.94
C ILE A 1026 -18.98 13.27 15.77
N ILE A 1027 -17.75 13.75 16.01
CA ILE A 1027 -16.89 14.32 14.97
C ILE A 1027 -16.01 13.17 14.44
N PRO A 1028 -16.29 12.63 13.23
CA PRO A 1028 -15.62 11.42 12.76
C PRO A 1028 -14.10 11.62 12.61
N ASP A 1029 -13.70 12.77 12.03
CA ASP A 1029 -12.28 13.10 11.74
C ASP A 1029 -11.42 13.23 13.00
N LEU A 1030 -12.04 13.42 14.16
CA LEU A 1030 -11.37 13.56 15.45
C LEU A 1030 -11.60 12.35 16.36
N THR A 1031 -12.31 11.33 15.92
CA THR A 1031 -12.57 10.10 16.67
C THR A 1031 -11.66 8.99 16.12
N THR A 1032 -10.78 8.43 16.95
CA THR A 1032 -9.75 7.49 16.49
C THR A 1032 -9.70 6.23 17.34
N LEU A 1033 -9.61 5.08 16.67
CA LEU A 1033 -9.33 3.78 17.29
C LEU A 1033 -7.94 3.30 16.83
N ASN A 1034 -7.06 3.01 17.78
CA ASN A 1034 -5.75 2.43 17.54
C ASN A 1034 -5.55 1.24 18.48
N LYS A 1035 -5.61 0.00 17.95
CA LYS A 1035 -5.61 -1.23 18.73
C LYS A 1035 -6.72 -1.23 19.78
N LYS A 1036 -6.36 -0.95 21.03
CA LYS A 1036 -7.27 -0.86 22.18
C LYS A 1036 -7.53 0.58 22.64
N TYR A 1037 -6.84 1.56 22.09
CA TYR A 1037 -6.97 2.96 22.49
C TYR A 1037 -8.03 3.64 21.64
N LEU A 1038 -9.09 4.13 22.27
CA LEU A 1038 -10.19 4.81 21.62
C LEU A 1038 -10.28 6.25 22.15
N ASP A 1039 -10.08 7.21 21.25
CA ASP A 1039 -10.32 8.63 21.47
C ASP A 1039 -11.61 9.03 20.75
N ILE A 1040 -12.52 9.69 21.45
CA ILE A 1040 -13.85 10.06 20.97
C ILE A 1040 -13.98 11.58 21.06
N SER A 1041 -14.43 12.19 19.96
CA SER A 1041 -14.67 13.62 19.87
C SER A 1041 -16.12 13.89 19.52
N ILE A 1042 -16.79 14.73 20.31
CA ILE A 1042 -18.21 15.08 20.14
C ILE A 1042 -18.36 16.59 20.18
N ALA A 1043 -19.27 17.11 19.38
CA ALA A 1043 -19.72 18.50 19.45
C ALA A 1043 -21.13 18.56 20.06
N ILE A 1044 -21.31 19.49 21.00
CA ILE A 1044 -22.62 19.81 21.58
C ILE A 1044 -22.82 21.33 21.55
N PRO A 1045 -24.04 21.87 21.40
CA PRO A 1045 -24.29 23.31 21.41
C PRO A 1045 -23.69 23.97 22.66
N SER A 1046 -23.12 25.16 22.53
CA SER A 1046 -22.36 25.82 23.61
C SER A 1046 -23.18 26.11 24.88
N ARG A 1047 -24.51 26.17 24.74
CA ARG A 1047 -25.49 26.26 25.84
C ARG A 1047 -25.65 24.97 26.66
N GLN A 1048 -25.03 23.86 26.27
CA GLN A 1048 -25.09 22.56 26.96
C GLN A 1048 -23.70 22.13 27.46
N SER A 1049 -23.68 21.28 28.50
CA SER A 1049 -22.46 20.73 29.11
C SER A 1049 -22.12 19.35 28.54
N CYS A 1050 -20.82 19.05 28.41
CA CYS A 1050 -20.32 17.74 28.01
C CYS A 1050 -20.77 16.60 28.93
N THR A 1051 -21.19 16.92 30.15
CA THR A 1051 -21.73 15.97 31.13
C THR A 1051 -23.18 15.55 30.86
N ASN A 1052 -23.90 16.24 29.97
CA ASN A 1052 -25.32 15.97 29.71
C ASN A 1052 -25.54 14.82 28.73
N VAL A 1053 -24.48 14.37 28.05
CA VAL A 1053 -24.52 13.27 27.10
C VAL A 1053 -23.78 12.06 27.63
N GLN A 1054 -24.35 10.87 27.45
CA GLN A 1054 -23.71 9.59 27.77
C GLN A 1054 -23.13 8.98 26.50
N THR A 1055 -21.85 8.59 26.54
CA THR A 1055 -21.20 7.86 25.45
C THR A 1055 -21.09 6.38 25.78
N VAL A 1056 -21.66 5.53 24.94
CA VAL A 1056 -21.60 4.06 25.07
C VAL A 1056 -20.89 3.49 23.85
N VAL A 1057 -19.93 2.61 24.10
CA VAL A 1057 -19.13 1.94 23.08
C VAL A 1057 -19.43 0.45 23.12
N SER A 1058 -19.93 -0.12 22.03
CA SER A 1058 -20.08 -1.57 21.83
C SER A 1058 -18.88 -2.11 21.04
N VAL A 1059 -18.25 -3.15 21.58
CA VAL A 1059 -17.00 -3.72 21.03
C VAL A 1059 -17.22 -5.22 20.78
N PRO A 1060 -17.06 -5.70 19.54
CA PRO A 1060 -16.95 -7.14 19.27
C PRO A 1060 -15.61 -7.67 19.77
N VAL A 1061 -15.63 -8.63 20.69
CA VAL A 1061 -14.44 -9.23 21.30
C VAL A 1061 -14.46 -10.75 21.18
N THR A 1062 -13.31 -11.38 21.40
CA THR A 1062 -13.19 -12.84 21.32
C THR A 1062 -14.16 -13.52 22.29
N GLN A 1063 -14.92 -14.48 21.80
CA GLN A 1063 -15.78 -15.36 22.60
C GLN A 1063 -15.07 -16.70 22.79
N PRO A 1064 -14.70 -17.08 24.03
CA PRO A 1064 -14.05 -18.37 24.27
C PRO A 1064 -14.91 -19.53 23.75
N GLY A 1065 -14.29 -20.41 22.98
CA GLY A 1065 -14.93 -21.59 22.42
C GLY A 1065 -15.69 -21.36 21.11
N SER A 1066 -15.90 -20.11 20.65
CA SER A 1066 -16.56 -19.81 19.38
C SER A 1066 -15.65 -19.06 18.43
N LEU A 1067 -15.89 -19.24 17.13
CA LEU A 1067 -15.35 -18.40 16.07
C LEU A 1067 -16.10 -17.06 15.94
N ALA A 1068 -17.36 -16.99 16.39
CA ALA A 1068 -18.11 -15.74 16.40
C ALA A 1068 -17.64 -14.84 17.56
N PRO A 1069 -17.47 -13.52 17.35
CA PRO A 1069 -17.19 -12.61 18.45
C PRO A 1069 -18.46 -12.31 19.26
N LYS A 1070 -18.30 -12.03 20.55
CA LYS A 1070 -19.38 -11.51 21.39
C LYS A 1070 -19.29 -9.99 21.52
N ILE A 1071 -20.41 -9.30 21.70
CA ILE A 1071 -20.42 -7.87 21.96
C ILE A 1071 -20.26 -7.58 23.45
N VAL A 1072 -19.35 -6.66 23.80
CA VAL A 1072 -19.24 -6.08 25.15
C VAL A 1072 -19.42 -4.58 25.07
N THR A 1073 -20.10 -3.99 26.06
CA THR A 1073 -20.34 -2.55 26.12
C THR A 1073 -19.52 -1.88 27.22
N GLN A 1074 -19.09 -0.64 26.97
CA GLN A 1074 -18.47 0.20 27.99
C GLN A 1074 -18.95 1.65 27.86
N SER A 1075 -19.04 2.35 28.99
CA SER A 1075 -19.32 3.79 28.99
C SER A 1075 -18.02 4.60 28.97
N VAL A 1076 -18.03 5.76 28.31
CA VAL A 1076 -16.89 6.69 28.24
C VAL A 1076 -17.31 8.04 28.81
N THR A 1077 -16.53 8.56 29.75
CA THR A 1077 -16.72 9.90 30.30
C THR A 1077 -16.08 10.95 29.39
N LEU A 1078 -16.82 12.01 29.10
CA LEU A 1078 -16.35 13.13 28.29
C LEU A 1078 -15.95 14.32 29.16
N ASN A 1079 -14.89 15.02 28.77
CA ASN A 1079 -14.45 16.27 29.35
C ASN A 1079 -14.49 17.39 28.30
N GLN A 1080 -14.86 18.60 28.72
CA GLN A 1080 -14.76 19.79 27.89
C GLN A 1080 -13.31 20.27 27.84
N ILE A 1081 -12.81 20.63 26.67
CA ILE A 1081 -11.43 21.15 26.52
C ILE A 1081 -11.28 22.35 25.59
N ARG A 1082 -12.32 22.74 24.85
CA ARG A 1082 -12.38 24.02 24.12
C ARG A 1082 -13.57 24.86 24.62
N GLU A 1083 -13.43 26.18 24.56
CA GLU A 1083 -14.45 27.12 25.07
C GLU A 1083 -15.66 27.25 24.14
N GLU A 1084 -15.48 27.34 22.82
CA GLU A 1084 -16.56 27.28 21.81
C GLU A 1084 -15.97 27.21 20.39
N ILE A 1085 -16.54 26.39 19.50
CA ILE A 1085 -16.30 26.37 18.05
C ILE A 1085 -17.64 26.58 17.36
N ASP A 1086 -17.81 27.74 16.73
CA ASP A 1086 -18.99 28.06 15.92
C ASP A 1086 -20.31 27.65 16.59
N GLY A 1087 -20.52 28.04 17.85
CA GLY A 1087 -21.74 27.71 18.61
C GLY A 1087 -21.76 26.33 19.28
N TYR A 1088 -20.65 25.57 19.26
CA TYR A 1088 -20.52 24.24 19.86
C TYR A 1088 -19.35 24.12 20.85
N ASN A 1089 -19.58 23.47 21.98
CA ASN A 1089 -18.52 22.95 22.85
C ASN A 1089 -17.97 21.64 22.28
N ILE A 1090 -16.64 21.49 22.27
CA ILE A 1090 -15.98 20.24 21.89
C ILE A 1090 -15.66 19.43 23.15
N CYS A 1091 -16.22 18.22 23.20
CA CYS A 1091 -16.11 17.27 24.28
C CYS A 1091 -15.24 16.10 23.83
N LEU A 1092 -14.17 15.78 24.56
CA LEU A 1092 -13.37 14.59 24.28
C LEU A 1092 -13.47 13.56 25.40
N GLY A 1093 -13.44 12.28 25.02
CA GLY A 1093 -13.26 11.17 25.93
C GLY A 1093 -12.22 10.21 25.38
N SER A 1094 -11.40 9.67 26.26
CA SER A 1094 -10.42 8.63 25.90
C SER A 1094 -10.63 7.42 26.78
N THR A 1095 -10.46 6.23 26.21
CA THR A 1095 -10.62 4.97 26.94
C THR A 1095 -9.75 3.86 26.36
N ILE A 1096 -9.45 2.86 27.17
CA ILE A 1096 -8.75 1.64 26.76
C ILE A 1096 -9.76 0.50 26.75
N LEU A 1097 -9.99 -0.07 25.58
CA LEU A 1097 -10.84 -1.24 25.38
C LEU A 1097 -10.22 -2.46 26.08
N GLN A 1098 -11.06 -3.27 26.72
CA GLN A 1098 -10.59 -4.44 27.50
C GLN A 1098 -9.84 -5.46 26.61
N GLN A 1099 -10.32 -5.67 25.39
CA GLN A 1099 -9.75 -6.58 24.41
C GLN A 1099 -9.58 -5.90 23.05
N LEU A 1100 -8.79 -6.53 22.18
CA LEU A 1100 -8.66 -6.08 20.79
C LEU A 1100 -10.01 -6.30 20.09
N PRO A 1101 -10.56 -5.29 19.40
CA PRO A 1101 -11.78 -5.46 18.62
C PRO A 1101 -11.60 -6.49 17.51
N ARG A 1102 -12.56 -7.40 17.37
CA ARG A 1102 -12.61 -8.43 16.32
C ARG A 1102 -13.47 -8.03 15.12
N GLY A 1103 -14.18 -6.91 15.21
CA GLY A 1103 -15.07 -6.32 14.19
C GLY A 1103 -15.25 -4.82 14.40
N LEU A 1104 -16.32 -4.23 13.86
CA LEU A 1104 -16.58 -2.79 13.94
C LEU A 1104 -17.01 -2.36 15.35
N VAL A 1105 -16.32 -1.35 15.88
CA VAL A 1105 -16.67 -0.72 17.16
C VAL A 1105 -17.78 0.30 16.92
N VAL A 1106 -18.87 0.21 17.69
CA VAL A 1106 -20.02 1.12 17.60
C VAL A 1106 -19.95 2.12 18.74
N ILE A 1107 -19.92 3.41 18.42
CA ILE A 1107 -19.97 4.51 19.38
C ILE A 1107 -21.35 5.13 19.28
N ARG A 1108 -22.05 5.23 20.41
CA ARG A 1108 -23.36 5.88 20.53
C ARG A 1108 -23.31 6.97 21.56
N ILE A 1109 -23.96 8.08 21.24
CA ILE A 1109 -24.16 9.17 22.19
C ILE A 1109 -25.65 9.33 22.50
N PHE A 1110 -25.97 9.48 23.78
CA PHE A 1110 -27.34 9.58 24.29
C PHE A 1110 -27.52 10.87 25.08
N GLU A 1111 -28.70 11.49 24.95
CA GLU A 1111 -29.21 12.50 25.89
C GLU A 1111 -30.38 11.87 26.66
N GLY A 1112 -30.14 11.49 27.92
CA GLY A 1112 -31.09 10.66 28.67
C GLY A 1112 -31.28 9.28 28.04
N GLN A 1113 -32.49 8.97 27.56
CA GLN A 1113 -32.81 7.73 26.82
C GLN A 1113 -32.84 7.92 25.30
N HIS A 1114 -32.60 9.15 24.81
CA HIS A 1114 -32.69 9.46 23.39
C HIS A 1114 -31.32 9.29 22.72
N LEU A 1115 -31.27 8.45 21.67
CA LEU A 1115 -30.08 8.29 20.84
C LEU A 1115 -29.88 9.54 19.98
N MET A 1116 -28.72 10.19 20.12
CA MET A 1116 -28.42 11.44 19.41
C MET A 1116 -27.65 11.18 18.11
N ASP A 1117 -26.61 10.34 18.17
CA ASP A 1117 -25.75 10.04 17.03
C ASP A 1117 -25.03 8.69 17.21
N VAL A 1118 -24.58 8.11 16.10
CA VAL A 1118 -23.90 6.81 16.03
C VAL A 1118 -22.74 6.90 15.04
N LEU A 1119 -21.56 6.43 15.46
CA LEU A 1119 -20.40 6.26 14.59
C LEU A 1119 -19.87 4.83 14.69
N LEU A 1120 -19.54 4.23 13.54
CA LEU A 1120 -18.82 2.95 13.47
C LEU A 1120 -17.34 3.24 13.16
N VAL A 1121 -16.43 2.59 13.89
CA VAL A 1121 -14.97 2.77 13.75
C VAL A 1121 -14.27 1.42 13.67
N GLY A 1122 -13.35 1.25 12.70
CA GLY A 1122 -12.68 -0.02 12.44
C GLY A 1122 -11.60 -0.42 13.46
N GLY A 1123 -11.63 -1.68 13.91
CA GLY A 1123 -10.50 -2.35 14.56
C GLY A 1123 -9.56 -2.99 13.53
N GLU A 1124 -8.35 -3.43 13.93
CA GLU A 1124 -7.29 -3.95 13.03
C GLU A 1124 -7.70 -5.13 12.12
N ALA A 1125 -8.87 -5.76 12.32
CA ALA A 1125 -9.45 -6.81 11.47
C ALA A 1125 -10.68 -6.39 10.64
N ALA A 1126 -11.18 -5.16 10.83
CA ALA A 1126 -12.32 -4.62 10.08
C ALA A 1126 -11.79 -3.70 8.97
N GLY A 1127 -11.41 -4.29 7.84
CA GLY A 1127 -11.20 -3.56 6.60
C GLY A 1127 -12.52 -3.26 5.91
N TRP A 1128 -13.45 -2.56 6.58
CA TRP A 1128 -14.71 -2.10 5.99
C TRP A 1128 -15.05 -0.76 6.60
#